data_AF-A0A438GLD1-F1
#
_entry.id   AF-A0A438GLD1-F1
#
_cell.length_a   1.000
_cell.length_b   1.000
_cell.length_c   1.000
_cell.angle_alpha   90.00
_cell.angle_beta   90.00
_cell.angle_gamma   90.00
#
_symmetry.space_group_name_H-M   'P 1'
#
loop_
_entity.id
_entity.type
_entity.pdbx_description
1 polymer ?
#
loop_
_entity_poly.entity_id
_entity_poly.type
_entity_poly.pdbx_seq_one_letter_code
_entity_poly.pdbx_strand_id
1 'polypeptide(L)'
;MKLGKGLAMLLRYWLSSLGDWRPSISGLQLETLDQLDANTLESPFMEEEVFNALLSCNGDKAPGPNGLSMAFWQFAWDFVKADVLCFFKEFYENGKFVKSLNATFLVLIPKKVGAEDLGDFRPISLVGSLYKWLAKVLANRLKKAVGKVISKAQGAFVEGRQILDAVLIANEAIDSTLKNNESAILCKLDIEKAYDNVDWTFILTVMQKMGFGEKWIRWIKWCISTASFSVLVDGTPTGFFQSSKGLRQGDPLSPYLFVIAMEVFSAFLQRAVEGGYLSGCRVKGRSEEGALISHLLFADDTLVFCKPSQDHLTHLSWLLMWFEAASGLRINLDKSELIPVGRVENMDDLAWEFGCKVGSLPSTYLGMPLGASFKSTSVWDGVEDRFRKRLGMWKRQYLSKGGRTTLIRSTLSNLPIYLMSLLCLPSVVRRRLEKIQRDFLWGGGNLERKPHLVRWEVVCLSKKKGGLGVKNLSILNKALLAKWNWRFANEREALWNQVIRGKYGEERGGWSSREVREAHGLGLWKGIRMNWELVSNRLVFIVGNGRRVRFWRDKWCGDSPLCSSFPSLFALTDDKEESVADVWDSLAEGGWGGWNPCFVRAFNDWEVEKASSFMERLHRSRVIEDVEDRVSWTETKSGKFSVKSLYLAIEAGG
;
A
#
# COMPACT_ATOMS: atom_id res chain seq x y z
N MET A 1 2.00 31.04 -30.96
CA MET A 1 3.19 30.44 -31.63
C MET A 1 4.53 30.74 -30.94
N LYS A 2 4.82 31.99 -30.50
CA LYS A 2 6.07 32.30 -29.75
C LYS A 2 6.16 31.60 -28.37
N LEU A 3 5.07 31.58 -27.60
CA LEU A 3 5.00 30.91 -26.28
C LEU A 3 5.28 29.41 -26.37
N GLY A 4 4.62 28.70 -27.29
CA GLY A 4 4.82 27.25 -27.46
C GLY A 4 6.24 26.88 -27.87
N LYS A 5 6.90 27.69 -28.72
CA LYS A 5 8.33 27.51 -29.05
C LYS A 5 9.23 27.74 -27.84
N GLY A 6 8.96 28.76 -27.03
CA GLY A 6 9.67 29.03 -25.77
C GLY A 6 9.55 27.88 -24.76
N LEU A 7 8.33 27.39 -24.54
CA LEU A 7 8.05 26.24 -23.66
C LEU A 7 8.73 24.96 -24.15
N ALA A 8 8.68 24.68 -25.45
CA ALA A 8 9.35 23.52 -26.03
C ALA A 8 10.87 23.59 -25.85
N MET A 9 11.50 24.77 -26.00
CA MET A 9 12.93 24.95 -25.74
C MET A 9 13.30 24.74 -24.27
N LEU A 10 12.51 25.30 -23.34
CA LEU A 10 12.74 25.13 -21.90
C LEU A 10 12.58 23.67 -21.44
N LEU A 11 11.53 22.98 -21.90
CA LEU A 11 11.33 21.57 -21.59
C LEU A 11 12.42 20.68 -22.21
N ARG A 12 12.88 21.02 -23.42
CA ARG A 12 14.03 20.34 -24.05
C ARG A 12 15.29 20.51 -23.22
N TYR A 13 15.55 21.70 -22.69
CA TYR A 13 16.67 21.95 -21.80
C TYR A 13 16.55 21.11 -20.51
N TRP A 14 15.38 21.10 -19.87
CA TRP A 14 15.14 20.30 -18.65
C TRP A 14 15.32 18.79 -18.87
N LEU A 15 14.96 18.30 -20.05
CA LEU A 15 15.01 16.89 -20.44
C LEU A 15 16.32 16.50 -21.15
N SER A 16 17.29 17.40 -21.21
CA SER A 16 18.64 17.15 -21.73
C SER A 16 19.65 16.92 -20.60
N SER A 17 20.67 16.09 -20.87
CA SER A 17 21.80 15.82 -19.98
C SER A 17 23.10 16.22 -20.67
N LEU A 18 24.08 16.75 -19.93
CA LEU A 18 25.37 17.22 -20.46
C LEU A 18 26.46 16.13 -20.55
N GLY A 19 26.15 14.88 -20.20
CA GLY A 19 27.07 13.76 -20.39
C GLY A 19 28.19 13.67 -19.36
N ASP A 20 27.91 14.07 -18.12
CA ASP A 20 28.89 14.09 -17.03
C ASP A 20 29.29 12.68 -16.52
N TRP A 21 30.49 12.60 -15.93
CA TRP A 21 30.97 11.42 -15.21
C TRP A 21 30.02 11.04 -14.08
N ARG A 22 29.72 9.75 -13.92
CA ARG A 22 28.84 9.23 -12.87
C ARG A 22 29.57 8.18 -12.02
N PRO A 23 29.39 8.19 -10.69
CA PRO A 23 29.97 7.18 -9.82
C PRO A 23 29.37 5.79 -10.11
N SER A 24 30.22 4.76 -10.07
CA SER A 24 29.79 3.38 -10.27
C SER A 24 29.03 2.85 -9.06
N ILE A 25 27.93 2.14 -9.30
CA ILE A 25 27.20 1.37 -8.28
C ILE A 25 27.69 -0.08 -8.17
N SER A 26 28.84 -0.44 -8.78
CA SER A 26 29.35 -1.82 -8.83
C SER A 26 29.57 -2.46 -7.46
N GLY A 27 29.96 -1.69 -6.45
CA GLY A 27 30.17 -2.18 -5.07
C GLY A 27 28.90 -2.38 -4.23
N LEU A 28 27.72 -2.01 -4.74
CA LEU A 28 26.44 -2.15 -4.05
C LEU A 28 25.84 -3.55 -4.29
N GLN A 29 25.41 -4.23 -3.23
CA GLN A 29 24.67 -5.49 -3.33
C GLN A 29 23.19 -5.16 -3.49
N LEU A 30 22.54 -5.79 -4.48
CA LEU A 30 21.12 -5.68 -4.75
C LEU A 30 20.57 -7.09 -4.88
N GLU A 31 19.30 -7.26 -4.50
CA GLU A 31 18.58 -8.51 -4.74
C GLU A 31 18.49 -8.80 -6.24
N THR A 32 18.69 -10.06 -6.60
CA THR A 32 18.72 -10.51 -7.99
C THR A 32 17.53 -11.40 -8.30
N LEU A 33 16.99 -11.26 -9.52
CA LEU A 33 16.04 -12.22 -10.05
C LEU A 33 16.73 -13.57 -10.26
N ASP A 34 15.99 -14.65 -9.98
CA ASP A 34 16.42 -15.96 -10.43
C ASP A 34 16.28 -16.08 -11.95
N GLN A 35 16.97 -17.08 -12.52
CA GLN A 35 16.98 -17.26 -13.97
C GLN A 35 15.59 -17.58 -14.53
N LEU A 36 14.72 -18.24 -13.75
CA LEU A 36 13.38 -18.60 -14.18
C LEU A 36 12.48 -17.36 -14.33
N ASP A 37 12.56 -16.43 -13.39
CA ASP A 37 11.86 -15.15 -13.41
C ASP A 37 12.33 -14.28 -14.56
N ALA A 38 13.66 -14.17 -14.74
CA ALA A 38 14.24 -13.42 -15.84
C ALA A 38 13.75 -13.98 -17.20
N ASN A 39 13.76 -15.30 -17.38
CA ASN A 39 13.26 -15.96 -18.60
C ASN A 39 11.75 -15.77 -18.77
N THR A 40 10.98 -15.77 -17.68
CA THR A 40 9.53 -15.56 -17.70
C THR A 40 9.18 -14.15 -18.20
N LEU A 41 9.93 -13.13 -17.79
CA LEU A 41 9.77 -11.76 -18.29
C LEU A 41 9.99 -11.66 -19.81
N GLU A 42 10.92 -12.47 -20.33
CA GLU A 42 11.34 -12.49 -21.73
C GLU A 42 10.60 -13.52 -22.58
N SER A 43 9.55 -14.16 -22.08
CA SER A 43 8.76 -15.14 -22.85
C SER A 43 8.02 -14.49 -24.04
N PRO A 44 7.72 -15.22 -25.12
CA PRO A 44 6.86 -14.70 -26.21
C PRO A 44 5.54 -14.12 -25.69
N PHE A 45 5.01 -13.10 -26.36
CA PHE A 45 3.72 -12.49 -25.98
C PHE A 45 2.56 -13.40 -26.38
N MET A 46 1.67 -13.68 -25.41
CA MET A 46 0.48 -14.49 -25.65
C MET A 46 -0.72 -13.60 -26.01
N GLU A 47 -1.62 -14.08 -26.88
CA GLU A 47 -2.82 -13.33 -27.26
C GLU A 47 -3.66 -12.94 -26.05
N GLU A 48 -3.90 -13.89 -25.13
CA GLU A 48 -4.66 -13.65 -23.91
C GLU A 48 -4.00 -12.56 -23.04
N GLU A 49 -2.67 -12.56 -22.93
CA GLU A 49 -1.93 -11.55 -22.17
C GLU A 49 -2.11 -10.15 -22.78
N VAL A 50 -1.97 -10.06 -24.11
CA VAL A 50 -2.14 -8.82 -24.87
C VAL A 50 -3.58 -8.31 -24.73
N PHE A 51 -4.57 -9.19 -24.90
CA PHE A 51 -5.98 -8.83 -24.78
C PHE A 51 -6.37 -8.41 -23.35
N ASN A 52 -5.92 -9.13 -22.32
CA ASN A 52 -6.16 -8.76 -20.92
C ASN A 52 -5.54 -7.41 -20.57
N ALA A 53 -4.36 -7.08 -21.11
CA ALA A 53 -3.76 -5.76 -20.94
C ALA A 53 -4.63 -4.65 -21.53
N LEU A 54 -5.24 -4.88 -22.71
CA LEU A 54 -6.18 -3.95 -23.33
C LEU A 54 -7.43 -3.72 -22.47
N LEU A 55 -8.05 -4.79 -22.00
CA LEU A 55 -9.25 -4.71 -21.15
C LEU A 55 -8.98 -4.03 -19.81
N SER A 56 -7.75 -4.13 -19.30
CA SER A 56 -7.36 -3.44 -18.08
C SER A 56 -7.17 -1.92 -18.24
N CYS A 57 -7.13 -1.42 -19.47
CA CYS A 57 -6.97 0.01 -19.74
C CYS A 57 -8.32 0.74 -19.64
N ASN A 58 -8.30 1.95 -19.08
CA ASN A 58 -9.49 2.81 -19.06
C ASN A 58 -9.71 3.42 -20.46
N GLY A 59 -10.86 3.09 -21.06
CA GLY A 59 -11.25 3.50 -22.41
C GLY A 59 -11.48 5.01 -22.58
N ASP A 60 -11.92 5.71 -21.53
CA ASP A 60 -12.35 7.12 -21.55
C ASP A 60 -11.19 8.12 -21.35
N LYS A 61 -9.94 7.64 -21.41
CA LYS A 61 -8.76 8.49 -21.26
C LYS A 61 -8.41 9.18 -22.57
N ALA A 62 -7.90 10.41 -22.46
CA ALA A 62 -7.46 11.20 -23.60
C ALA A 62 -6.41 10.41 -24.45
N PRO A 63 -6.53 10.45 -25.79
CA PRO A 63 -5.63 9.75 -26.68
C PRO A 63 -4.27 10.46 -26.80
N GLY A 64 -3.28 9.72 -27.29
CA GLY A 64 -2.00 10.28 -27.71
C GLY A 64 -2.04 10.86 -29.13
N PRO A 65 -0.88 11.05 -29.78
CA PRO A 65 -0.79 11.70 -31.08
C PRO A 65 -1.55 11.06 -32.24
N ASN A 66 -1.89 9.77 -32.13
CA ASN A 66 -2.65 9.06 -33.14
C ASN A 66 -4.18 9.24 -33.03
N GLY A 67 -4.67 9.95 -32.01
CA GLY A 67 -6.10 10.24 -31.84
C GLY A 67 -6.98 9.05 -31.42
N LEU A 68 -6.43 7.83 -31.32
CA LEU A 68 -7.17 6.63 -30.97
C LEU A 68 -7.18 6.38 -29.46
N SER A 69 -8.36 6.30 -28.86
CA SER A 69 -8.53 5.97 -27.44
C SER A 69 -8.42 4.47 -27.18
N MET A 70 -8.26 4.05 -25.92
CA MET A 70 -8.26 2.62 -25.59
C MET A 70 -9.63 1.98 -25.82
N ALA A 71 -10.72 2.75 -25.75
CA ALA A 71 -12.08 2.28 -26.06
C ALA A 71 -12.21 1.85 -27.53
N PHE A 72 -11.58 2.59 -28.45
CA PHE A 72 -11.54 2.21 -29.87
C PHE A 72 -10.90 0.83 -30.04
N TRP A 73 -9.74 0.59 -29.42
CA TRP A 73 -9.04 -0.69 -29.52
C TRP A 73 -9.84 -1.84 -28.89
N GLN A 74 -10.50 -1.58 -27.75
CA GLN A 74 -11.38 -2.56 -27.10
C GLN A 74 -12.54 -2.97 -28.00
N PHE A 75 -13.16 -1.99 -28.67
CA PHE A 75 -14.27 -2.25 -29.58
C PHE A 75 -13.80 -2.95 -30.87
N ALA A 76 -12.66 -2.54 -31.42
CA ALA A 76 -12.16 -3.02 -32.71
C ALA A 76 -11.27 -4.27 -32.62
N TRP A 77 -11.16 -4.91 -31.44
CA TRP A 77 -10.22 -6.02 -31.20
C TRP A 77 -10.30 -7.12 -32.26
N ASP A 78 -11.51 -7.61 -32.56
CA ASP A 78 -11.70 -8.70 -33.51
C ASP A 78 -11.20 -8.36 -34.92
N PHE A 79 -11.21 -7.07 -35.28
CA PHE A 79 -10.71 -6.57 -36.56
C PHE A 79 -9.19 -6.38 -36.56
N VAL A 80 -8.62 -5.78 -35.51
CA VAL A 80 -7.20 -5.37 -35.48
C VAL A 80 -6.25 -6.41 -34.87
N LYS A 81 -6.78 -7.49 -34.27
CA LYS A 81 -5.98 -8.44 -33.48
C LYS A 81 -4.78 -9.01 -34.24
N ALA A 82 -4.94 -9.35 -35.52
CA ALA A 82 -3.88 -9.96 -36.31
C ALA A 82 -2.68 -9.01 -36.47
N ASP A 83 -2.95 -7.74 -36.82
CA ASP A 83 -1.92 -6.71 -36.97
C ASP A 83 -1.24 -6.38 -35.65
N VAL A 84 -2.02 -6.30 -34.56
CA VAL A 84 -1.48 -6.06 -33.23
C VAL A 84 -0.57 -7.20 -32.80
N LEU A 85 -0.99 -8.46 -32.94
CA LEU A 85 -0.15 -9.61 -32.58
C LEU A 85 1.11 -9.68 -33.45
N CYS A 86 1.01 -9.31 -34.73
CA CYS A 86 2.18 -9.17 -35.60
C CYS A 86 3.16 -8.12 -35.05
N PHE A 87 2.67 -6.94 -34.66
CA PHE A 87 3.49 -5.90 -34.01
C PHE A 87 4.18 -6.39 -32.72
N PHE A 88 3.47 -7.14 -31.86
CA PHE A 88 4.07 -7.70 -30.64
C PHE A 88 5.15 -8.75 -30.97
N LYS A 89 4.92 -9.58 -31.99
CA LYS A 89 5.90 -10.56 -32.48
C LYS A 89 7.16 -9.88 -33.04
N GLU A 90 7.00 -8.86 -33.88
CA GLU A 90 8.13 -8.09 -34.42
C GLU A 90 8.95 -7.44 -33.31
N PHE A 91 8.27 -6.86 -32.30
CA PHE A 91 8.94 -6.30 -31.13
C PHE A 91 9.68 -7.37 -30.31
N TYR A 92 9.10 -8.56 -30.14
CA TYR A 92 9.73 -9.67 -29.44
C TYR A 92 11.03 -10.12 -30.12
N GLU A 93 11.02 -10.26 -31.44
CA GLU A 93 12.15 -10.75 -32.23
C GLU A 93 13.26 -9.70 -32.35
N ASN A 94 12.90 -8.45 -32.64
CA ASN A 94 13.86 -7.40 -33.00
C ASN A 94 14.18 -6.43 -31.85
N GLY A 95 13.34 -6.38 -30.82
CA GLY A 95 13.43 -5.43 -29.71
C GLY A 95 13.22 -3.97 -30.10
N LYS A 96 12.56 -3.73 -31.24
CA LYS A 96 12.35 -2.41 -31.84
C LYS A 96 10.97 -2.30 -32.46
N PHE A 97 10.51 -1.07 -32.65
CA PHE A 97 9.29 -0.72 -33.38
C PHE A 97 9.44 0.64 -34.05
N VAL A 98 8.54 1.00 -34.97
CA VAL A 98 8.59 2.28 -35.69
C VAL A 98 8.55 3.46 -34.72
N LYS A 99 9.56 4.36 -34.78
CA LYS A 99 9.74 5.46 -33.81
C LYS A 99 8.53 6.39 -33.68
N SER A 100 7.74 6.56 -34.74
CA SER A 100 6.52 7.39 -34.72
C SER A 100 5.47 6.88 -33.74
N LEU A 101 5.43 5.57 -33.45
CA LEU A 101 4.56 4.98 -32.43
C LEU A 101 4.90 5.45 -31.01
N ASN A 102 6.15 5.93 -30.79
CA ASN A 102 6.60 6.48 -29.51
C ASN A 102 6.41 8.01 -29.39
N ALA A 103 5.71 8.63 -30.35
CA ALA A 103 5.35 10.04 -30.24
C ALA A 103 4.43 10.27 -29.03
N THR A 104 4.68 11.34 -28.30
CA THR A 104 4.01 11.66 -27.04
C THR A 104 3.62 13.13 -27.00
N PHE A 105 2.38 13.44 -26.60
CA PHE A 105 2.00 14.81 -26.30
C PHE A 105 2.25 15.15 -24.83
N LEU A 106 2.79 16.34 -24.55
CA LEU A 106 2.97 16.87 -23.20
C LEU A 106 1.89 17.91 -22.89
N VAL A 107 1.10 17.65 -21.86
CA VAL A 107 0.07 18.56 -21.34
C VAL A 107 0.47 19.06 -19.96
N LEU A 108 0.41 20.36 -19.75
CA LEU A 108 0.72 20.99 -18.46
C LEU A 108 -0.55 21.11 -17.60
N ILE A 109 -0.59 20.42 -16.45
CA ILE A 109 -1.70 20.52 -15.49
C ILE A 109 -1.28 21.37 -14.29
N PRO A 110 -2.05 22.40 -13.90
CA PRO A 110 -1.70 23.25 -12.76
C PRO A 110 -1.77 22.47 -11.45
N LYS A 111 -0.73 22.60 -10.61
CA LYS A 111 -0.64 22.01 -9.26
C LYS A 111 -1.44 22.81 -8.23
N LYS A 112 -1.58 24.11 -8.44
CA LYS A 112 -2.27 25.06 -7.55
C LYS A 112 -3.18 25.99 -8.36
N VAL A 113 -4.14 26.62 -7.68
CA VAL A 113 -4.99 27.66 -8.27
C VAL A 113 -4.13 28.91 -8.49
N GLY A 114 -4.24 29.56 -9.65
CA GLY A 114 -3.40 30.71 -10.00
C GLY A 114 -1.94 30.31 -10.26
N ALA A 115 -1.70 29.22 -10.99
CA ALA A 115 -0.36 28.81 -11.39
C ALA A 115 0.23 29.82 -12.39
N GLU A 116 1.38 30.41 -12.04
CA GLU A 116 2.04 31.46 -12.84
C GLU A 116 3.36 30.94 -13.43
N ASP A 117 4.10 30.15 -12.66
CA ASP A 117 5.42 29.62 -13.05
C ASP A 117 5.33 28.22 -13.67
N LEU A 118 6.26 27.87 -14.56
CA LEU A 118 6.33 26.52 -15.15
C LEU A 118 6.48 25.41 -14.06
N GLY A 119 7.14 25.73 -12.94
CA GLY A 119 7.26 24.84 -11.78
C GLY A 119 5.93 24.53 -11.09
N ASP A 120 4.91 25.39 -11.27
CA ASP A 120 3.55 25.18 -10.78
C ASP A 120 2.75 24.21 -11.65
N PHE A 121 3.28 23.80 -12.79
CA PHE A 121 2.65 22.82 -13.66
C PHE A 121 3.27 21.44 -13.51
N ARG A 122 2.46 20.42 -13.73
CA ARG A 122 2.87 19.03 -13.84
C ARG A 122 2.77 18.60 -15.30
N PRO A 123 3.88 18.20 -15.95
CA PRO A 123 3.84 17.69 -17.31
C PRO A 123 3.26 16.27 -17.31
N ILE A 124 2.15 16.06 -18.03
CA ILE A 124 1.53 14.76 -18.26
C ILE A 124 1.78 14.34 -19.70
N SER A 125 2.29 13.12 -19.86
CA SER A 125 2.56 12.48 -21.14
C SER A 125 1.33 11.71 -21.64
N LEU A 126 0.74 12.17 -22.73
CA LEU A 126 -0.24 11.42 -23.51
C LEU A 126 0.51 10.58 -24.54
N VAL A 127 0.83 9.36 -24.15
CA VAL A 127 1.55 8.38 -24.99
C VAL A 127 0.64 7.80 -26.07
N GLY A 128 1.19 7.50 -27.26
CA GLY A 128 0.47 6.83 -28.34
C GLY A 128 -0.15 5.51 -27.90
N SER A 129 -1.37 5.20 -28.36
CA SER A 129 -2.18 4.10 -27.81
C SER A 129 -1.56 2.71 -28.02
N LEU A 130 -0.96 2.44 -29.19
CA LEU A 130 -0.35 1.13 -29.49
C LEU A 130 0.91 0.92 -28.63
N TYR A 131 1.76 1.94 -28.49
CA TYR A 131 2.87 1.89 -27.54
C TYR A 131 2.39 1.75 -26.09
N LYS A 132 1.34 2.50 -25.69
CA LYS A 132 0.76 2.41 -24.34
C LYS A 132 0.30 0.99 -24.01
N TRP A 133 -0.26 0.29 -25.00
CA TRP A 133 -0.65 -1.10 -24.88
C TRP A 133 0.55 -2.01 -24.66
N LEU A 134 1.60 -1.88 -25.48
CA LEU A 134 2.87 -2.59 -25.27
C LEU A 134 3.46 -2.31 -23.88
N ALA A 135 3.57 -1.05 -23.50
CA ALA A 135 4.06 -0.63 -22.18
C ALA A 135 3.20 -1.21 -21.05
N LYS A 136 1.89 -1.35 -21.25
CA LYS A 136 1.00 -1.97 -20.28
C LYS A 136 1.26 -3.47 -20.13
N VAL A 137 1.49 -4.20 -21.22
CA VAL A 137 1.88 -5.62 -21.19
C VAL A 137 3.21 -5.78 -20.44
N LEU A 138 4.23 -4.99 -20.80
CA LEU A 138 5.53 -5.02 -20.13
C LEU A 138 5.42 -4.64 -18.65
N ALA A 139 4.62 -3.63 -18.30
CA ALA A 139 4.38 -3.26 -16.90
C ALA A 139 3.68 -4.38 -16.11
N ASN A 140 2.74 -5.09 -16.72
CA ASN A 140 2.07 -6.23 -16.08
C ASN A 140 3.02 -7.41 -15.84
N ARG A 141 4.01 -7.63 -16.73
CA ARG A 141 5.09 -8.60 -16.51
C ARG A 141 6.01 -8.15 -15.37
N LEU A 142 6.48 -6.90 -15.44
CA LEU A 142 7.37 -6.33 -14.44
C LEU A 142 6.76 -6.33 -13.04
N LYS A 143 5.45 -6.06 -12.93
CA LYS A 143 4.70 -6.10 -11.67
C LYS A 143 4.88 -7.42 -10.91
N LYS A 144 4.98 -8.55 -11.62
CA LYS A 144 5.14 -9.88 -11.01
C LYS A 144 6.55 -10.12 -10.46
N ALA A 145 7.56 -9.47 -11.05
CA ALA A 145 8.97 -9.64 -10.69
C ALA A 145 9.46 -8.59 -9.68
N VAL A 146 8.93 -7.36 -9.73
CA VAL A 146 9.45 -6.22 -8.96
C VAL A 146 9.46 -6.49 -7.45
N GLY A 147 8.49 -7.25 -6.93
CA GLY A 147 8.41 -7.56 -5.50
C GLY A 147 9.55 -8.42 -4.96
N LYS A 148 10.31 -9.09 -5.84
CA LYS A 148 11.45 -9.95 -5.50
C LYS A 148 12.76 -9.19 -5.38
N VAL A 149 12.90 -8.07 -6.09
CA VAL A 149 14.15 -7.27 -6.14
C VAL A 149 14.08 -5.95 -5.37
N ILE A 150 12.89 -5.56 -4.92
CA ILE A 150 12.66 -4.28 -4.23
C ILE A 150 12.51 -4.50 -2.72
N SER A 151 13.30 -3.76 -1.95
CA SER A 151 13.32 -3.76 -0.49
C SER A 151 11.93 -3.60 0.11
N LYS A 152 11.66 -4.30 1.22
CA LYS A 152 10.39 -4.22 1.95
C LYS A 152 10.06 -2.81 2.45
N ALA A 153 11.05 -1.91 2.52
CA ALA A 153 10.88 -0.50 2.91
C ALA A 153 10.16 0.35 1.84
N GLN A 154 10.10 -0.10 0.58
CA GLN A 154 9.38 0.59 -0.49
C GLN A 154 7.91 0.14 -0.56
N GLY A 155 6.99 1.02 -0.21
CA GLY A 155 5.55 0.72 -0.20
C GLY A 155 4.83 0.94 -1.53
N ALA A 156 5.39 1.71 -2.47
CA ALA A 156 4.70 2.09 -3.70
C ALA A 156 4.96 1.13 -4.86
N PHE A 157 3.94 0.95 -5.71
CA PHE A 157 3.98 0.20 -6.97
C PHE A 157 4.43 -1.27 -6.87
N VAL A 158 4.54 -1.83 -5.67
CA VAL A 158 4.77 -3.26 -5.44
C VAL A 158 3.47 -3.96 -5.08
N GLU A 159 3.18 -5.10 -5.70
CA GLU A 159 1.96 -5.87 -5.45
C GLU A 159 1.88 -6.32 -3.98
N GLY A 160 0.68 -6.21 -3.39
CA GLY A 160 0.42 -6.58 -1.99
C GLY A 160 0.75 -5.49 -0.96
N ARG A 161 1.57 -4.49 -1.29
CA ARG A 161 1.93 -3.39 -0.37
C ARG A 161 0.89 -2.27 -0.43
N GLN A 162 0.46 -1.75 0.72
CA GLN A 162 -0.57 -0.71 0.81
C GLN A 162 0.03 0.62 1.32
N ILE A 163 -0.48 1.75 0.82
CA ILE A 163 -0.05 3.10 1.22
C ILE A 163 -0.08 3.33 2.75
N LEU A 164 -1.05 2.71 3.42
CA LEU A 164 -1.22 2.86 4.87
C LEU A 164 -0.19 2.07 5.68
N ASP A 165 0.52 1.10 5.07
CA ASP A 165 1.51 0.27 5.75
C ASP A 165 2.69 1.14 6.21
N ALA A 166 3.19 2.02 5.34
CA ALA A 166 4.26 2.96 5.66
C ALA A 166 3.83 3.96 6.75
N VAL A 167 2.60 4.45 6.69
CA VAL A 167 2.04 5.37 7.71
C VAL A 167 1.94 4.70 9.07
N LEU A 168 1.51 3.43 9.12
CA LEU A 168 1.45 2.66 10.35
C LEU A 168 2.85 2.48 10.94
N ILE A 169 3.82 2.03 10.14
CA ILE A 169 5.20 1.85 10.59
C ILE A 169 5.77 3.16 11.14
N ALA A 170 5.63 4.27 10.41
CA ALA A 170 6.15 5.56 10.83
C ALA A 170 5.58 6.02 12.18
N ASN A 171 4.26 5.91 12.38
CA ASN A 171 3.64 6.28 13.66
C ASN A 171 4.04 5.33 14.81
N GLU A 172 4.17 4.03 14.54
CA GLU A 172 4.62 3.08 15.57
C GLU A 172 6.08 3.29 15.96
N ALA A 173 6.93 3.69 15.01
CA ALA A 173 8.32 4.07 15.24
C ALA A 173 8.42 5.33 16.11
N ILE A 174 7.73 6.41 15.72
CA ILE A 174 7.66 7.66 16.50
C ILE A 174 7.16 7.38 17.93
N ASP A 175 6.07 6.62 18.08
CA ASP A 175 5.53 6.26 19.39
C ASP A 175 6.53 5.45 20.23
N SER A 176 7.27 4.54 19.61
CA SER A 176 8.29 3.73 20.30
C SER A 176 9.43 4.60 20.81
N THR A 177 9.97 5.51 19.99
CA THR A 177 11.03 6.44 20.39
C THR A 177 10.61 7.28 21.60
N LEU A 178 9.41 7.87 21.53
CA LEU A 178 8.89 8.71 22.61
C LEU A 178 8.64 7.93 23.91
N LYS A 179 8.07 6.73 23.83
CA LYS A 179 7.83 5.90 25.01
C LYS A 179 9.11 5.41 25.68
N ASN A 180 10.17 5.20 24.91
CA ASN A 180 11.47 4.80 25.43
C ASN A 180 12.28 6.00 25.98
N ASN A 181 11.74 7.23 25.94
CA ASN A 181 12.46 8.46 26.23
C ASN A 181 13.75 8.61 25.40
N GLU A 182 13.73 8.07 24.18
CA GLU A 182 14.81 8.22 23.22
C GLU A 182 14.57 9.48 22.37
N SER A 183 15.63 9.91 21.68
CA SER A 183 15.57 11.04 20.76
C SER A 183 16.02 10.60 19.38
N ALA A 184 15.29 11.04 18.35
CA ALA A 184 15.57 10.76 16.94
C ALA A 184 15.24 11.98 16.09
N ILE A 185 15.79 12.01 14.88
CA ILE A 185 15.40 12.93 13.82
C ILE A 185 14.71 12.11 12.73
N LEU A 186 13.54 12.60 12.32
CA LEU A 186 12.83 12.10 11.15
C LEU A 186 13.06 13.07 9.99
N CYS A 187 13.86 12.66 9.02
CA CYS A 187 14.10 13.40 7.79
C CYS A 187 12.99 13.06 6.79
N LYS A 188 12.19 14.05 6.40
CA LYS A 188 11.26 13.92 5.28
C LYS A 188 11.86 14.60 4.07
N LEU A 189 12.18 13.79 3.06
CA LEU A 189 12.89 14.24 1.87
C LEU A 189 11.92 14.39 0.69
N ASP A 190 12.09 15.46 -0.08
CA ASP A 190 11.36 15.73 -1.33
C ASP A 190 12.33 15.59 -2.52
N ILE A 191 11.95 14.87 -3.57
CA ILE A 191 12.79 14.70 -4.77
C ILE A 191 12.37 15.72 -5.83
N GLU A 192 13.32 16.50 -6.34
CA GLU A 192 13.03 17.49 -7.37
C GLU A 192 12.69 16.82 -8.71
N LYS A 193 11.45 17.05 -9.17
CA LYS A 193 10.96 16.59 -10.50
C LYS A 193 11.32 15.12 -10.74
N ALA A 194 10.94 14.26 -9.78
CA ALA A 194 11.39 12.89 -9.66
C ALA A 194 11.35 12.07 -10.97
N TYR A 195 10.31 12.22 -11.79
CA TYR A 195 10.25 11.50 -13.07
C TYR A 195 11.16 12.12 -14.14
N ASP A 196 11.26 13.45 -14.22
CA ASP A 196 11.90 14.15 -15.34
C ASP A 196 13.43 14.04 -15.34
N ASN A 197 14.03 13.72 -14.18
CA ASN A 197 15.48 13.79 -13.98
C ASN A 197 16.21 12.45 -14.02
N VAL A 198 15.50 11.30 -14.00
CA VAL A 198 16.15 9.99 -13.89
C VAL A 198 17.03 9.68 -15.09
N ASP A 199 18.28 9.29 -14.85
CA ASP A 199 19.19 8.85 -15.91
C ASP A 199 18.85 7.45 -16.44
N TRP A 200 18.81 7.31 -17.76
CA TRP A 200 18.49 6.03 -18.39
C TRP A 200 19.60 5.01 -18.27
N THR A 201 20.86 5.42 -18.41
CA THR A 201 22.02 4.52 -18.27
C THR A 201 22.07 3.95 -16.86
N PHE A 202 21.78 4.79 -15.86
CA PHE A 202 21.64 4.37 -14.47
C PHE A 202 20.59 3.28 -14.30
N ILE A 203 19.34 3.50 -14.74
CA ILE A 203 18.27 2.49 -14.62
C ILE A 203 18.69 1.17 -15.29
N LEU A 204 19.23 1.23 -16.51
CA LEU A 204 19.62 0.02 -17.25
C LEU A 204 20.75 -0.73 -16.53
N THR A 205 21.69 -0.02 -15.92
CA THR A 205 22.76 -0.61 -15.09
C THR A 205 22.20 -1.27 -13.83
N VAL A 206 21.24 -0.63 -13.16
CA VAL A 206 20.56 -1.21 -11.99
C VAL A 206 19.82 -2.49 -12.36
N MET A 207 19.08 -2.49 -13.47
CA MET A 207 18.37 -3.66 -13.96
C MET A 207 19.33 -4.82 -14.30
N GLN A 208 20.47 -4.51 -14.92
CA GLN A 208 21.51 -5.52 -15.16
C GLN A 208 22.01 -6.12 -13.85
N LYS A 209 22.26 -5.29 -12.83
CA LYS A 209 22.69 -5.74 -11.50
C LYS A 209 21.63 -6.57 -10.76
N MET A 210 20.35 -6.30 -11.00
CA MET A 210 19.22 -7.06 -10.45
C MET A 210 18.94 -8.36 -11.22
N GLY A 211 19.78 -8.74 -12.21
CA GLY A 211 19.62 -9.99 -12.94
C GLY A 211 18.52 -9.97 -14.02
N PHE A 212 18.06 -8.80 -14.46
CA PHE A 212 17.18 -8.73 -15.63
C PHE A 212 17.94 -9.16 -16.89
N GLY A 213 17.30 -9.96 -17.75
CA GLY A 213 17.92 -10.45 -18.97
C GLY A 213 18.21 -9.32 -20.00
N GLU A 214 19.18 -9.58 -20.86
CA GLU A 214 19.65 -8.59 -21.83
C GLU A 214 18.58 -8.17 -22.83
N LYS A 215 17.69 -9.09 -23.22
CA LYS A 215 16.60 -8.81 -24.16
C LYS A 215 15.58 -7.86 -23.52
N TRP A 216 15.23 -8.10 -22.25
CA TRP A 216 14.38 -7.21 -21.47
C TRP A 216 14.98 -5.80 -21.34
N ILE A 217 16.26 -5.71 -20.98
CA ILE A 217 16.96 -4.43 -20.86
C ILE A 217 16.96 -3.68 -22.21
N ARG A 218 17.15 -4.39 -23.32
CA ARG A 218 17.07 -3.83 -24.68
C ARG A 218 15.66 -3.29 -25.00
N TRP A 219 14.62 -4.02 -24.63
CA TRP A 219 13.22 -3.58 -24.77
C TRP A 219 12.96 -2.28 -24.00
N ILE A 220 13.36 -2.23 -22.72
CA ILE A 220 13.18 -1.04 -21.87
C ILE A 220 13.98 0.14 -22.43
N LYS A 221 15.24 -0.08 -22.81
CA LYS A 221 16.08 0.95 -23.45
C LYS A 221 15.39 1.54 -24.68
N TRP A 222 14.82 0.71 -25.54
CA TRP A 222 14.10 1.20 -26.73
C TRP A 222 12.85 2.02 -26.36
N CYS A 223 12.07 1.55 -25.39
CA CYS A 223 10.84 2.22 -24.94
C CYS A 223 11.11 3.63 -24.41
N ILE A 224 12.14 3.81 -23.58
CA ILE A 224 12.45 5.10 -22.95
C ILE A 224 13.24 6.04 -23.87
N SER A 225 14.18 5.53 -24.67
CA SER A 225 15.12 6.38 -25.43
C SER A 225 14.62 6.88 -26.79
N THR A 226 13.57 6.25 -27.34
CA THR A 226 13.05 6.63 -28.67
C THR A 226 11.86 7.58 -28.62
N ALA A 227 11.43 8.01 -27.42
CA ALA A 227 10.28 8.89 -27.24
C ALA A 227 10.55 10.27 -27.87
N SER A 228 9.54 10.78 -28.60
CA SER A 228 9.55 12.14 -29.13
C SER A 228 8.36 12.92 -28.60
N PHE A 229 8.62 14.10 -28.07
CA PHE A 229 7.65 14.92 -27.35
C PHE A 229 7.19 16.10 -28.18
N SER A 230 5.90 16.40 -28.12
CA SER A 230 5.32 17.65 -28.60
C SER A 230 4.46 18.28 -27.52
N VAL A 231 4.66 19.56 -27.23
CA VAL A 231 3.93 20.27 -26.18
C VAL A 231 2.57 20.72 -26.72
N LEU A 232 1.49 20.40 -26.03
CA LEU A 232 0.15 20.90 -26.33
C LEU A 232 -0.04 22.25 -25.67
N VAL A 233 -0.21 23.29 -26.49
CA VAL A 233 -0.56 24.65 -26.07
C VAL A 233 -1.90 24.98 -26.69
N ASP A 234 -2.91 25.26 -25.85
CA ASP A 234 -4.29 25.51 -26.27
C ASP A 234 -4.86 24.42 -27.21
N GLY A 235 -4.52 23.16 -26.91
CA GLY A 235 -4.95 21.99 -27.69
C GLY A 235 -4.17 21.76 -29.00
N THR A 236 -3.20 22.62 -29.33
CA THR A 236 -2.41 22.50 -30.57
C THR A 236 -0.98 22.03 -30.27
N PRO A 237 -0.46 20.98 -30.96
CA PRO A 237 0.91 20.50 -30.75
C PRO A 237 1.94 21.48 -31.31
N THR A 238 3.01 21.72 -30.56
CA THR A 238 4.09 22.64 -30.95
C THR A 238 5.43 21.93 -31.08
N GLY A 239 5.80 21.57 -32.31
CA GLY A 239 7.10 20.98 -32.67
C GLY A 239 7.37 19.62 -32.01
N PHE A 240 8.38 18.90 -32.49
CA PHE A 240 8.85 17.68 -31.85
C PHE A 240 10.28 17.85 -31.35
N PHE A 241 10.55 17.34 -30.16
CA PHE A 241 11.90 17.22 -29.60
C PHE A 241 12.11 15.84 -28.99
N GLN A 242 13.37 15.48 -28.76
CA GLN A 242 13.75 14.25 -28.08
C GLN A 242 14.25 14.56 -26.68
N SER A 243 13.98 13.64 -25.75
CA SER A 243 14.59 13.65 -24.42
C SER A 243 15.88 12.83 -24.43
N SER A 244 16.78 13.11 -23.49
CA SER A 244 17.94 12.25 -23.18
C SER A 244 17.92 11.68 -21.76
N LYS A 245 16.92 12.02 -20.94
CA LYS A 245 16.71 11.52 -19.58
C LYS A 245 15.23 11.54 -19.18
N GLY A 246 14.92 11.05 -18.00
CA GLY A 246 13.59 11.12 -17.40
C GLY A 246 12.60 10.07 -17.91
N LEU A 247 11.54 9.89 -17.14
CA LEU A 247 10.48 8.92 -17.34
C LEU A 247 9.16 9.66 -17.62
N ARG A 248 8.27 9.04 -18.39
CA ARG A 248 7.04 9.68 -18.86
C ARG A 248 5.93 9.58 -17.83
N GLN A 249 5.51 10.73 -17.29
CA GLN A 249 4.38 10.78 -16.36
C GLN A 249 3.06 10.49 -17.08
N GLY A 250 2.59 9.24 -17.01
CA GLY A 250 1.41 8.74 -17.74
C GLY A 250 1.67 7.44 -18.52
N ASP A 251 2.94 7.05 -18.63
CA ASP A 251 3.36 5.76 -19.20
C ASP A 251 3.25 4.64 -18.13
N PRO A 252 2.57 3.52 -18.41
CA PRO A 252 2.46 2.38 -17.49
C PRO A 252 3.78 1.83 -16.94
N LEU A 253 4.88 1.93 -17.68
CA LEU A 253 6.20 1.43 -17.26
C LEU A 253 6.90 2.34 -16.25
N SER A 254 6.68 3.65 -16.38
CA SER A 254 7.49 4.65 -15.67
C SER A 254 7.47 4.49 -14.14
N PRO A 255 6.34 4.19 -13.48
CA PRO A 255 6.34 4.00 -12.02
C PRO A 255 7.24 2.86 -11.53
N TYR A 256 7.31 1.75 -12.29
CA TYR A 256 8.12 0.60 -11.91
C TYR A 256 9.62 0.87 -12.12
N LEU A 257 9.97 1.52 -13.24
CA LEU A 257 11.35 1.93 -13.50
C LEU A 257 11.85 2.95 -12.47
N PHE A 258 10.96 3.84 -12.02
CA PHE A 258 11.28 4.79 -10.96
C PHE A 258 11.56 4.08 -9.62
N VAL A 259 10.75 3.10 -9.25
CA VAL A 259 10.98 2.32 -8.02
C VAL A 259 12.28 1.51 -8.09
N ILE A 260 12.62 0.95 -9.25
CA ILE A 260 13.92 0.29 -9.48
C ILE A 260 15.08 1.27 -9.26
N ALA A 261 14.97 2.50 -9.77
CA ALA A 261 15.98 3.54 -9.52
C ALA A 261 16.10 3.88 -8.03
N MET A 262 14.97 4.01 -7.33
CA MET A 262 14.93 4.31 -5.89
C MET A 262 15.46 3.18 -5.01
N GLU A 263 15.51 1.93 -5.49
CA GLU A 263 16.09 0.82 -4.72
C GLU A 263 17.56 1.04 -4.39
N VAL A 264 18.30 1.71 -5.28
CA VAL A 264 19.71 2.07 -5.02
C VAL A 264 19.82 2.98 -3.80
N PHE A 265 18.87 3.91 -3.62
CA PHE A 265 18.85 4.77 -2.45
C PHE A 265 18.55 3.97 -1.16
N SER A 266 17.58 3.05 -1.23
CA SER A 266 17.29 2.10 -0.14
C SER A 266 18.53 1.30 0.26
N ALA A 267 19.24 0.72 -0.71
CA ALA A 267 20.45 -0.05 -0.49
C ALA A 267 21.63 0.80 0.05
N PHE A 268 21.78 2.05 -0.39
CA PHE A 268 22.75 2.99 0.20
C PHE A 268 22.47 3.26 1.67
N LEU A 269 21.20 3.49 2.04
CA LEU A 269 20.80 3.70 3.44
C LEU A 269 21.03 2.44 4.28
N GLN A 270 20.72 1.26 3.76
CA GLN A 270 20.97 -0.02 4.45
C GLN A 270 22.46 -0.22 4.70
N ARG A 271 23.30 -0.06 3.67
CA ARG A 271 24.76 -0.18 3.81
C ARG A 271 25.35 0.82 4.81
N ALA A 272 24.84 2.04 4.84
CA ALA A 272 25.26 3.04 5.81
C ALA A 272 24.88 2.66 7.25
N VAL A 273 23.74 2.00 7.44
CA VAL A 273 23.31 1.48 8.74
C VAL A 273 24.14 0.26 9.18
N GLU A 274 24.41 -0.67 8.26
CA GLU A 274 25.29 -1.82 8.51
C GLU A 274 26.72 -1.39 8.85
N GLY A 275 27.22 -0.35 8.18
CA GLY A 275 28.53 0.25 8.45
C GLY A 275 28.57 1.15 9.69
N GLY A 276 27.45 1.37 10.38
CA GLY A 276 27.38 2.21 11.58
C GLY A 276 27.42 3.73 11.35
N TYR A 277 27.41 4.18 10.09
CA TYR A 277 27.39 5.61 9.73
C TYR A 277 26.02 6.26 9.95
N LEU A 278 24.96 5.46 9.83
CA LEU A 278 23.60 5.83 10.18
C LEU A 278 23.05 4.86 11.22
N SER A 279 22.02 5.29 11.95
CA SER A 279 21.28 4.41 12.87
C SER A 279 19.80 4.64 12.64
N GLY A 280 19.08 3.57 12.30
CA GLY A 280 17.63 3.61 12.21
C GLY A 280 16.96 3.68 13.59
N CYS A 281 15.64 3.82 13.58
CA CYS A 281 14.79 3.72 14.75
C CYS A 281 14.50 2.24 15.07
N ARG A 282 14.86 1.78 16.28
CA ARG A 282 14.50 0.42 16.72
C ARG A 282 13.12 0.43 17.36
N VAL A 283 12.16 -0.15 16.67
CA VAL A 283 10.80 -0.34 17.17
C VAL A 283 10.74 -1.64 17.96
N LYS A 284 10.85 -1.53 19.28
CA LYS A 284 10.90 -2.70 20.18
C LYS A 284 9.85 -2.60 21.27
N GLY A 285 9.35 -3.76 21.67
CA GLY A 285 8.55 -3.93 22.87
C GLY A 285 9.43 -4.20 24.08
N ARG A 286 8.91 -5.01 25.00
CA ARG A 286 9.67 -5.55 26.14
C ARG A 286 10.69 -6.63 25.76
N SER A 287 10.63 -7.16 24.53
CA SER A 287 11.61 -8.11 23.99
C SER A 287 12.73 -7.39 23.25
N GLU A 288 13.97 -7.88 23.34
CA GLU A 288 15.18 -7.15 22.93
C GLU A 288 15.41 -7.05 21.41
N GLU A 289 14.92 -7.99 20.59
CA GLU A 289 15.27 -7.99 19.15
C GLU A 289 14.62 -6.85 18.34
N GLY A 290 13.32 -6.58 18.51
CA GLY A 290 12.60 -5.47 17.84
C GLY A 290 12.74 -5.45 16.30
N ALA A 291 12.19 -4.40 15.66
CA ALA A 291 12.36 -4.15 14.23
C ALA A 291 13.14 -2.85 14.01
N LEU A 292 14.26 -2.90 13.29
CA LEU A 292 15.03 -1.71 12.94
C LEU A 292 14.47 -1.07 11.66
N ILE A 293 14.02 0.19 11.76
CA ILE A 293 13.51 0.98 10.65
C ILE A 293 14.44 2.15 10.40
N SER A 294 15.23 2.08 9.32
CA SER A 294 16.08 3.19 8.89
C SER A 294 15.37 4.14 7.94
N HIS A 295 14.50 3.64 7.08
CA HIS A 295 13.80 4.46 6.10
C HIS A 295 12.51 3.81 5.61
N LEU A 296 11.64 4.63 5.02
CA LEU A 296 10.40 4.23 4.35
C LEU A 296 10.27 5.02 3.06
N LEU A 297 10.05 4.32 1.95
CA LEU A 297 9.85 4.94 0.64
C LEU A 297 8.41 4.69 0.19
N PHE A 298 7.79 5.71 -0.40
CA PHE A 298 6.57 5.53 -1.17
C PHE A 298 6.70 6.31 -2.47
N ALA A 299 7.34 5.67 -3.45
CA ALA A 299 7.84 6.34 -4.64
C ALA A 299 8.80 7.47 -4.26
N ASP A 300 8.45 8.73 -4.52
CA ASP A 300 9.26 9.92 -4.20
C ASP A 300 9.13 10.37 -2.74
N ASP A 301 7.99 10.10 -2.09
CA ASP A 301 7.75 10.42 -0.68
C ASP A 301 8.66 9.58 0.24
N THR A 302 9.71 10.20 0.77
CA THR A 302 10.79 9.50 1.48
C THR A 302 10.91 9.94 2.93
N LEU A 303 10.93 8.97 3.85
CA LEU A 303 11.25 9.17 5.27
C LEU A 303 12.54 8.44 5.63
N VAL A 304 13.44 9.12 6.33
CA VAL A 304 14.68 8.53 6.89
C VAL A 304 14.71 8.82 8.39
N PHE A 305 14.98 7.79 9.19
CA PHE A 305 15.19 7.90 10.63
C PHE A 305 16.69 7.91 10.92
N CYS A 306 17.13 8.90 11.69
CA CYS A 306 18.51 8.99 12.17
C CYS A 306 18.57 9.44 13.65
N LYS A 307 19.73 9.27 14.27
CA LYS A 307 20.01 9.85 15.59
C LYS A 307 20.19 11.37 15.47
N PRO A 308 19.90 12.13 16.54
CA PRO A 308 20.17 13.56 16.59
C PRO A 308 21.68 13.81 16.73
N SER A 309 22.39 13.67 15.62
CA SER A 309 23.85 13.78 15.55
C SER A 309 24.26 14.45 14.25
N GLN A 310 25.16 15.42 14.37
CA GLN A 310 25.77 16.13 13.24
C GLN A 310 26.50 15.16 12.30
N ASP A 311 27.22 14.18 12.84
CA ASP A 311 27.89 13.15 12.04
C ASP A 311 26.87 12.38 11.21
N HIS A 312 25.76 11.95 11.80
CA HIS A 312 24.72 11.22 11.07
C HIS A 312 24.13 12.02 9.91
N LEU A 313 23.85 13.32 10.12
CA LEU A 313 23.34 14.19 9.07
C LEU A 313 24.39 14.47 7.98
N THR A 314 25.67 14.56 8.36
CA THR A 314 26.79 14.68 7.41
C THR A 314 26.88 13.44 6.52
N HIS A 315 26.84 12.24 7.10
CA HIS A 315 26.82 10.99 6.33
C HIS A 315 25.58 10.91 5.43
N LEU A 316 24.41 11.31 5.93
CA LEU A 316 23.19 11.36 5.11
C LEU A 316 23.37 12.31 3.93
N SER A 317 23.91 13.51 4.14
CA SER A 317 24.19 14.49 3.08
C SER A 317 25.10 13.90 2.00
N TRP A 318 26.18 13.22 2.38
CA TRP A 318 27.05 12.52 1.43
C TRP A 318 26.30 11.44 0.64
N LEU A 319 25.44 10.64 1.28
CA LEU A 319 24.63 9.64 0.57
C LEU A 319 23.66 10.28 -0.43
N LEU A 320 23.05 11.42 -0.09
CA LEU A 320 22.18 12.17 -1.01
C LEU A 320 22.98 12.68 -2.22
N MET A 321 24.17 13.25 -2.00
CA MET A 321 25.05 13.71 -3.07
C MET A 321 25.49 12.56 -4.00
N TRP A 322 25.86 11.42 -3.42
CA TRP A 322 26.25 10.23 -4.19
C TRP A 322 25.08 9.67 -5.00
N PHE A 323 23.89 9.62 -4.40
CA PHE A 323 22.69 9.18 -5.09
C PHE A 323 22.32 10.13 -6.24
N GLU A 324 22.39 11.44 -6.03
CA GLU A 324 22.16 12.44 -7.06
C GLU A 324 23.16 12.29 -8.22
N ALA A 325 24.45 12.15 -7.92
CA ALA A 325 25.48 11.96 -8.95
C ALA A 325 25.27 10.67 -9.76
N ALA A 326 24.92 9.57 -9.09
CA ALA A 326 24.69 8.27 -9.74
C ALA A 326 23.42 8.28 -10.61
N SER A 327 22.30 8.77 -10.07
CA SER A 327 20.97 8.58 -10.65
C SER A 327 20.43 9.78 -11.44
N GLY A 328 20.99 10.98 -11.20
CA GLY A 328 20.40 12.25 -11.64
C GLY A 328 19.25 12.75 -10.78
N LEU A 329 18.83 12.02 -9.74
CA LEU A 329 17.73 12.40 -8.84
C LEU A 329 18.24 13.32 -7.72
N ARG A 330 17.92 14.61 -7.86
CA ARG A 330 18.28 15.64 -6.89
C ARG A 330 17.23 15.77 -5.78
N ILE A 331 17.70 15.94 -4.56
CA ILE A 331 16.85 16.23 -3.39
C ILE A 331 16.56 17.73 -3.33
N ASN A 332 15.29 18.07 -3.14
CA ASN A 332 14.84 19.43 -2.90
C ASN A 332 14.93 19.73 -1.39
N LEU A 333 16.07 20.24 -0.94
CA LEU A 333 16.28 20.56 0.47
C LEU A 333 15.36 21.70 0.97
N ASP A 334 14.94 22.62 0.11
CA ASP A 334 13.99 23.70 0.46
C ASP A 334 12.59 23.19 0.84
N LYS A 335 12.21 22.03 0.31
CA LYS A 335 10.94 21.34 0.61
C LYS A 335 11.11 20.17 1.58
N SER A 336 12.34 19.77 1.84
CA SER A 336 12.65 18.75 2.82
C SER A 336 12.61 19.35 4.22
N GLU A 337 12.26 18.52 5.21
CA GLU A 337 12.15 18.93 6.61
C GLU A 337 12.83 17.91 7.53
N LEU A 338 13.56 18.40 8.53
CA LEU A 338 13.98 17.59 9.68
C LEU A 338 12.98 17.79 10.81
N ILE A 339 12.39 16.69 11.29
CA ILE A 339 11.39 16.72 12.36
C ILE A 339 12.00 16.10 13.61
N PRO A 340 12.11 16.85 14.73
CA PRO A 340 12.59 16.27 15.98
C PRO A 340 11.54 15.31 16.56
N VAL A 341 11.98 14.13 16.99
CA VAL A 341 11.18 13.14 17.71
C VAL A 341 11.81 12.96 19.10
N GLY A 342 11.10 13.41 20.13
CA GLY A 342 11.63 13.44 21.50
C GLY A 342 12.34 14.76 21.81
N ARG A 343 13.32 14.72 22.72
CA ARG A 343 14.09 15.91 23.11
C ARG A 343 15.37 15.98 22.29
N VAL A 344 15.38 16.82 21.26
CA VAL A 344 16.55 17.06 20.40
C VAL A 344 17.05 18.47 20.66
N GLU A 345 18.28 18.59 21.18
CA GLU A 345 18.97 19.86 21.36
C GLU A 345 19.57 20.33 20.02
N ASN A 346 19.72 21.64 19.84
CA ASN A 346 20.36 22.27 18.67
C ASN A 346 19.74 21.87 17.31
N MET A 347 18.41 21.68 17.28
CA MET A 347 17.69 21.28 16.07
C MET A 347 17.85 22.28 14.91
N ASP A 348 17.88 23.58 15.23
CA ASP A 348 18.05 24.65 14.24
C ASP A 348 19.45 24.60 13.60
N ASP A 349 20.50 24.35 14.39
CA ASP A 349 21.87 24.21 13.89
C ASP A 349 22.00 22.98 12.97
N LEU A 350 21.45 21.84 13.40
CA LEU A 350 21.45 20.60 12.62
C LEU A 350 20.71 20.77 11.28
N ALA A 351 19.58 21.48 11.27
CA ALA A 351 18.83 21.75 10.06
C ALA A 351 19.53 22.76 9.14
N TRP A 352 20.18 23.77 9.73
CA TRP A 352 20.98 24.75 8.99
C TRP A 352 22.15 24.09 8.26
N GLU A 353 22.90 23.22 8.94
CA GLU A 353 24.02 22.50 8.35
C GLU A 353 23.59 21.50 7.27
N PHE A 354 22.47 20.82 7.48
CA PHE A 354 21.89 19.93 6.47
C PHE A 354 21.27 20.71 5.29
N GLY A 355 20.99 22.00 5.47
CA GLY A 355 20.46 22.90 4.44
C GLY A 355 18.95 22.81 4.24
N CYS A 356 18.17 22.49 5.28
CA CYS A 356 16.72 22.32 5.15
C CYS A 356 15.94 22.97 6.32
N LYS A 357 14.61 22.82 6.33
CA LYS A 357 13.74 23.43 7.34
C LYS A 357 13.55 22.51 8.55
N VAL A 358 13.40 23.12 9.73
CA VAL A 358 12.90 22.41 10.91
C VAL A 358 11.38 22.25 10.80
N GLY A 359 10.93 21.00 10.78
CA GLY A 359 9.51 20.63 10.87
C GLY A 359 9.09 20.33 12.31
N SER A 360 7.82 19.96 12.51
CA SER A 360 7.31 19.59 13.85
C SER A 360 6.25 18.50 13.77
N LEU A 361 6.06 17.78 14.88
CA LEU A 361 4.92 16.86 15.04
C LEU A 361 3.74 17.60 15.69
N PRO A 362 2.49 17.33 15.25
CA PRO A 362 2.13 16.41 14.17
C PRO A 362 2.38 16.96 12.76
N SER A 363 2.91 16.13 11.86
CA SER A 363 3.14 16.44 10.43
C SER A 363 2.19 15.63 9.54
N THR A 364 2.20 15.88 8.22
CA THR A 364 1.46 15.09 7.22
C THR A 364 2.41 14.27 6.35
N TYR A 365 2.14 12.97 6.23
CA TYR A 365 2.82 12.05 5.32
C TYR A 365 1.79 11.19 4.59
N LEU A 366 1.86 11.13 3.26
CA LEU A 366 0.90 10.40 2.42
C LEU A 366 -0.56 10.81 2.69
N GLY A 367 -0.81 12.07 3.07
CA GLY A 367 -2.14 12.57 3.43
C GLY A 367 -2.69 12.06 4.76
N MET A 368 -1.85 11.43 5.59
CA MET A 368 -2.15 10.97 6.95
C MET A 368 -1.35 11.77 7.98
N PRO A 369 -1.85 11.92 9.22
CA PRO A 369 -1.06 12.53 10.28
C PRO A 369 0.08 11.60 10.73
N LEU A 370 1.24 12.19 10.98
CA LEU A 370 2.34 11.58 11.72
C LEU A 370 2.39 12.19 13.13
N GLY A 371 2.49 11.34 14.15
CA GLY A 371 2.67 11.78 15.53
C GLY A 371 1.47 12.53 16.12
N ALA A 372 0.26 12.34 15.56
CA ALA A 372 -0.95 12.88 16.16
C ALA A 372 -1.43 12.01 17.32
N SER A 373 -1.96 12.65 18.37
CA SER A 373 -2.53 11.92 19.50
C SER A 373 -3.77 11.12 19.10
N PHE A 374 -3.96 9.95 19.71
CA PHE A 374 -5.07 9.04 19.43
C PHE A 374 -6.47 9.69 19.45
N LYS A 375 -6.69 10.69 20.32
CA LYS A 375 -7.97 11.40 20.47
C LYS A 375 -8.03 12.72 19.71
N SER A 376 -7.03 13.03 18.88
CA SER A 376 -6.97 14.32 18.19
C SER A 376 -8.18 14.52 17.29
N THR A 377 -8.93 15.59 17.54
CA THR A 377 -10.05 16.00 16.70
C THR A 377 -9.60 16.87 15.53
N SER A 378 -8.49 17.59 15.67
CA SER A 378 -7.99 18.55 14.66
C SER A 378 -7.57 17.87 13.36
N VAL A 379 -7.06 16.64 13.45
CA VAL A 379 -6.76 15.78 12.30
C VAL A 379 -7.96 15.62 11.35
N TRP A 380 -9.19 15.71 11.88
CA TRP A 380 -10.41 15.50 11.12
C TRP A 380 -11.02 16.78 10.55
N ASP A 381 -10.54 17.96 10.94
CA ASP A 381 -11.11 19.24 10.50
C ASP A 381 -11.00 19.39 8.97
N GLY A 382 -9.89 18.96 8.36
CA GLY A 382 -9.73 18.94 6.90
C GLY A 382 -10.73 18.02 6.18
N VAL A 383 -11.23 16.95 6.82
CA VAL A 383 -12.33 16.14 6.26
C VAL A 383 -13.64 16.92 6.34
N GLU A 384 -13.90 17.57 7.48
CA GLU A 384 -15.10 18.37 7.66
C GLU A 384 -15.17 19.53 6.66
N ASP A 385 -14.06 20.22 6.41
CA ASP A 385 -13.98 21.28 5.40
C ASP A 385 -14.28 20.75 4.01
N ARG A 386 -13.80 19.55 3.67
CA ARG A 386 -14.15 18.90 2.40
C ARG A 386 -15.65 18.57 2.32
N PHE A 387 -16.29 18.16 3.41
CA PHE A 387 -17.75 18.00 3.44
C PHE A 387 -18.43 19.33 3.14
N ARG A 388 -18.06 20.39 3.86
CA ARG A 388 -18.65 21.74 3.70
C ARG A 388 -18.45 22.29 2.29
N LYS A 389 -17.24 22.15 1.72
CA LYS A 389 -16.93 22.57 0.35
C LYS A 389 -17.76 21.82 -0.69
N ARG A 390 -17.95 20.50 -0.54
CA ARG A 390 -18.84 19.72 -1.42
C ARG A 390 -20.28 20.18 -1.31
N LEU A 391 -20.77 20.43 -0.10
CA LEU A 391 -22.12 20.96 0.12
C LEU A 391 -22.33 22.36 -0.48
N GLY A 392 -21.33 23.23 -0.41
CA GLY A 392 -21.40 24.57 -1.03
C GLY A 392 -21.59 24.52 -2.55
N MET A 393 -21.01 23.52 -3.22
CA MET A 393 -21.21 23.29 -4.66
C MET A 393 -22.58 22.69 -5.00
N TRP A 394 -23.23 22.01 -4.04
CA TRP A 394 -24.51 21.35 -4.26
C TRP A 394 -25.67 22.25 -3.85
N LYS A 395 -26.30 22.88 -4.84
CA LYS A 395 -27.52 23.67 -4.61
C LYS A 395 -28.66 22.75 -4.16
N ARG A 396 -28.89 22.68 -2.84
CA ARG A 396 -29.90 21.82 -2.18
C ARG A 396 -31.29 21.93 -2.80
N GLN A 397 -31.66 23.13 -3.25
CA GLN A 397 -32.97 23.42 -3.84
C GLN A 397 -33.27 22.65 -5.13
N TYR A 398 -32.23 22.20 -5.85
CA TYR A 398 -32.40 21.46 -7.12
C TYR A 398 -32.25 19.95 -6.96
N LEU A 399 -32.11 19.44 -5.73
CA LEU A 399 -31.87 18.02 -5.47
C LEU A 399 -33.03 17.40 -4.70
N SER A 400 -33.62 16.36 -5.31
CA SER A 400 -34.58 15.49 -4.62
C SER A 400 -33.93 14.79 -3.43
N LYS A 401 -34.73 14.35 -2.44
CA LYS A 401 -34.21 13.58 -1.29
C LYS A 401 -33.41 12.36 -1.75
N GLY A 402 -33.88 11.66 -2.79
CA GLY A 402 -33.16 10.54 -3.41
C GLY A 402 -31.80 10.96 -3.99
N GLY A 403 -31.73 12.07 -4.73
CA GLY A 403 -30.47 12.61 -5.24
C GLY A 403 -29.49 12.97 -4.12
N ARG A 404 -29.98 13.58 -3.04
CA ARG A 404 -29.16 13.89 -1.86
C ARG A 404 -28.64 12.63 -1.19
N THR A 405 -29.48 11.61 -0.99
CA THR A 405 -29.05 10.30 -0.47
C THR A 405 -27.96 9.68 -1.33
N THR A 406 -28.08 9.75 -2.66
CA THR A 406 -27.06 9.24 -3.57
C THR A 406 -25.73 9.97 -3.37
N LEU A 407 -25.72 11.31 -3.31
CA LEU A 407 -24.50 12.11 -3.08
C LEU A 407 -23.88 11.87 -1.69
N ILE A 408 -24.69 11.66 -0.66
CA ILE A 408 -24.19 11.25 0.65
C ILE A 408 -23.43 9.93 0.52
N ARG A 409 -24.03 8.93 -0.12
CA ARG A 409 -23.47 7.58 -0.25
C ARG A 409 -22.24 7.53 -1.16
N SER A 410 -22.27 8.22 -2.30
CA SER A 410 -21.19 8.18 -3.30
C SER A 410 -20.02 9.10 -2.98
N THR A 411 -20.25 10.16 -2.19
CA THR A 411 -19.25 11.21 -1.98
C THR A 411 -18.97 11.44 -0.49
N LEU A 412 -19.97 11.89 0.30
CA LEU A 412 -19.70 12.26 1.69
C LEU A 412 -19.25 11.08 2.55
N SER A 413 -19.90 9.93 2.45
CA SER A 413 -19.51 8.72 3.17
C SER A 413 -18.13 8.19 2.77
N ASN A 414 -17.60 8.58 1.60
CA ASN A 414 -16.31 8.13 1.10
C ASN A 414 -15.13 9.05 1.51
N LEU A 415 -15.38 10.35 1.70
CA LEU A 415 -14.36 11.32 2.11
C LEU A 415 -13.59 10.96 3.41
N PRO A 416 -14.22 10.41 4.48
CA PRO A 416 -13.51 10.05 5.69
C PRO A 416 -12.83 8.67 5.61
N ILE A 417 -13.10 7.85 4.58
CA ILE A 417 -12.66 6.44 4.52
C ILE A 417 -11.15 6.34 4.65
N TYR A 418 -10.41 7.25 4.00
CA TYR A 418 -8.94 7.24 4.06
C TYR A 418 -8.47 7.30 5.52
N LEU A 419 -8.83 8.35 6.27
CA LEU A 419 -8.46 8.47 7.70
C LEU A 419 -9.04 7.32 8.55
N MET A 420 -10.32 6.96 8.34
CA MET A 420 -10.96 5.87 9.10
C MET A 420 -10.34 4.49 8.84
N SER A 421 -9.50 4.34 7.81
CA SER A 421 -8.82 3.09 7.52
C SER A 421 -7.66 2.81 8.47
N LEU A 422 -7.17 3.82 9.20
CA LEU A 422 -6.06 3.68 10.13
C LEU A 422 -6.31 4.32 11.50
N LEU A 423 -7.18 5.34 11.57
CA LEU A 423 -7.50 6.08 12.79
C LEU A 423 -8.85 5.66 13.38
N CYS A 424 -8.92 5.62 14.70
CA CYS A 424 -10.20 5.52 15.42
C CYS A 424 -10.95 6.85 15.31
N LEU A 425 -12.19 6.80 14.82
CA LEU A 425 -13.04 7.98 14.67
C LEU A 425 -13.56 8.44 16.03
N PRO A 426 -13.17 9.63 16.54
CA PRO A 426 -13.67 10.13 17.81
C PRO A 426 -15.19 10.35 17.76
N SER A 427 -15.88 10.06 18.86
CA SER A 427 -17.35 10.18 18.93
C SER A 427 -17.85 11.60 18.67
N VAL A 428 -17.07 12.63 19.04
CA VAL A 428 -17.37 14.04 18.76
C VAL A 428 -17.30 14.32 17.26
N VAL A 429 -16.24 13.88 16.58
CA VAL A 429 -16.07 14.04 15.12
C VAL A 429 -17.16 13.29 14.37
N ARG A 430 -17.45 12.04 14.76
CA ARG A 430 -18.55 11.26 14.17
C ARG A 430 -19.86 12.05 14.20
N ARG A 431 -20.22 12.60 15.38
CA ARG A 431 -21.44 13.39 15.55
C ARG A 431 -21.44 14.65 14.68
N ARG A 432 -20.30 15.33 14.52
CA ARG A 432 -20.15 16.49 13.61
C ARG A 432 -20.40 16.08 12.15
N LEU A 433 -19.76 15.02 11.66
CA LEU A 433 -19.92 14.54 10.28
C LEU A 433 -21.34 14.03 9.99
N GLU A 434 -21.93 13.24 10.91
CA GLU A 434 -23.30 12.75 10.78
C GLU A 434 -24.32 13.91 10.84
N LYS A 435 -24.07 14.94 11.65
CA LYS A 435 -24.89 16.16 11.65
C LYS A 435 -24.89 16.82 10.27
N ILE A 436 -23.74 16.98 9.64
CA ILE A 436 -23.62 17.56 8.28
C ILE A 436 -24.42 16.73 7.26
N GLN A 437 -24.33 15.39 7.34
CA GLN A 437 -25.08 14.49 6.44
C GLN A 437 -26.60 14.58 6.67
N ARG A 438 -27.04 14.62 7.94
CA ARG A 438 -28.46 14.78 8.32
C ARG A 438 -29.03 16.10 7.85
N ASP A 439 -28.31 17.19 8.09
CA ASP A 439 -28.73 18.54 7.73
C ASP A 439 -28.81 18.70 6.21
N PHE A 440 -27.93 18.03 5.45
CA PHE A 440 -28.02 17.97 4.00
C PHE A 440 -29.22 17.14 3.52
N LEU A 441 -29.46 15.97 4.11
CA LEU A 441 -30.55 15.08 3.71
C LEU A 441 -31.93 15.72 3.95
N TRP A 442 -32.14 16.26 5.15
CA TRP A 442 -33.46 16.71 5.61
C TRP A 442 -33.70 18.21 5.46
N GLY A 443 -32.65 19.04 5.41
CA GLY A 443 -32.77 20.50 5.34
C GLY A 443 -33.56 21.00 4.12
N GLY A 444 -34.19 22.17 4.24
CA GLY A 444 -34.90 22.81 3.12
C GLY A 444 -33.96 23.50 2.11
N GLY A 445 -34.54 24.32 1.24
CA GLY A 445 -33.79 25.34 0.47
C GLY A 445 -33.26 26.44 1.40
N ASN A 446 -32.43 27.34 0.88
CA ASN A 446 -31.76 28.46 1.59
C ASN A 446 -32.27 28.73 3.02
N LEU A 447 -31.48 28.31 4.02
CA LEU A 447 -31.67 28.63 5.45
C LEU A 447 -32.91 28.02 6.16
N GLU A 448 -33.78 27.28 5.47
CA GLU A 448 -34.89 26.57 6.12
C GLU A 448 -34.38 25.38 6.96
N ARG A 449 -34.49 25.50 8.28
CA ARG A 449 -34.32 24.37 9.21
C ARG A 449 -35.57 23.50 9.18
N LYS A 450 -35.46 22.29 8.63
CA LYS A 450 -36.51 21.26 8.69
C LYS A 450 -36.14 20.22 9.74
N PRO A 451 -37.12 19.68 10.49
CA PRO A 451 -36.87 18.63 11.46
C PRO A 451 -36.32 17.37 10.76
N HIS A 452 -35.45 16.64 11.46
CA HIS A 452 -34.96 15.34 10.99
C HIS A 452 -36.09 14.31 11.17
N LEU A 453 -36.76 13.96 10.08
CA LEU A 453 -38.01 13.17 10.13
C LEU A 453 -37.81 11.71 10.57
N VAL A 454 -36.60 11.16 10.40
CA VAL A 454 -36.29 9.76 10.69
C VAL A 454 -35.01 9.68 11.50
N ARG A 455 -34.99 8.81 12.51
CA ARG A 455 -33.79 8.49 13.30
C ARG A 455 -32.64 8.08 12.39
N TRP A 456 -31.44 8.57 12.67
CA TRP A 456 -30.30 8.40 11.76
C TRP A 456 -29.89 6.94 11.63
N GLU A 457 -30.02 6.18 12.71
CA GLU A 457 -29.74 4.75 12.76
C GLU A 457 -30.61 3.99 11.74
N VAL A 458 -31.90 4.35 11.62
CA VAL A 458 -32.82 3.78 10.63
C VAL A 458 -32.44 4.20 9.22
N VAL A 459 -32.05 5.46 9.00
CA VAL A 459 -31.55 5.94 7.70
C VAL A 459 -30.31 5.16 7.24
N CYS A 460 -29.47 4.75 8.19
CA CYS A 460 -28.24 3.99 7.90
C CYS A 460 -28.49 2.52 7.57
N LEU A 461 -29.66 1.97 7.92
CA LEU A 461 -29.99 0.59 7.59
C LEU A 461 -30.00 0.35 6.09
N SER A 462 -29.70 -0.88 5.68
CA SER A 462 -29.86 -1.30 4.30
C SER A 462 -31.30 -1.08 3.80
N LYS A 463 -31.44 -0.88 2.48
CA LYS A 463 -32.77 -0.76 1.85
C LYS A 463 -33.67 -1.98 2.10
N LYS A 464 -33.08 -3.18 2.23
CA LYS A 464 -33.80 -4.41 2.56
C LYS A 464 -34.39 -4.39 3.97
N LYS A 465 -33.79 -3.63 4.88
CA LYS A 465 -34.24 -3.42 6.27
C LYS A 465 -35.05 -2.12 6.44
N GLY A 466 -35.55 -1.53 5.34
CA GLY A 466 -36.35 -0.30 5.38
C GLY A 466 -35.56 1.02 5.52
N GLY A 467 -34.22 0.97 5.49
CA GLY A 467 -33.38 2.17 5.54
C GLY A 467 -33.04 2.77 4.17
N LEU A 468 -32.19 3.80 4.15
CA LEU A 468 -31.76 4.47 2.91
C LEU A 468 -30.39 3.99 2.40
N GLY A 469 -29.73 3.09 3.13
CA GLY A 469 -28.43 2.54 2.80
C GLY A 469 -27.27 3.53 2.93
N VAL A 470 -27.43 4.56 3.77
CA VAL A 470 -26.34 5.45 4.17
C VAL A 470 -25.38 4.67 5.08
N LYS A 471 -24.07 4.85 4.91
CA LYS A 471 -23.11 4.11 5.74
C LYS A 471 -23.07 4.67 7.15
N ASN A 472 -23.29 3.82 8.16
CA ASN A 472 -23.02 4.14 9.55
C ASN A 472 -21.50 4.29 9.74
N LEU A 473 -21.05 5.50 10.08
CA LEU A 473 -19.61 5.81 10.17
C LEU A 473 -18.92 5.04 11.31
N SER A 474 -19.64 4.74 12.40
CA SER A 474 -19.08 3.95 13.50
C SER A 474 -18.82 2.50 13.11
N ILE A 475 -19.82 1.84 12.50
CA ILE A 475 -19.68 0.45 12.03
C ILE A 475 -18.62 0.38 10.92
N LEU A 476 -18.61 1.36 10.02
CA LEU A 476 -17.63 1.43 8.94
C LEU A 476 -16.20 1.58 9.47
N ASN A 477 -15.95 2.46 10.44
CA ASN A 477 -14.63 2.61 11.04
C ASN A 477 -14.18 1.33 11.76
N LYS A 478 -15.05 0.67 12.54
CA LYS A 478 -14.73 -0.63 13.16
C LYS A 478 -14.37 -1.69 12.12
N ALA A 479 -15.15 -1.80 11.04
CA ALA A 479 -14.91 -2.78 9.98
C ALA A 479 -13.60 -2.49 9.20
N LEU A 480 -13.28 -1.22 8.98
CA LEU A 480 -12.04 -0.79 8.35
C LEU A 480 -10.82 -1.10 9.23
N LEU A 481 -10.88 -0.81 10.53
CA LEU A 481 -9.80 -1.11 11.47
C LEU A 481 -9.62 -2.62 11.67
N ALA A 482 -10.72 -3.37 11.74
CA ALA A 482 -10.70 -4.84 11.83
C ALA A 482 -10.02 -5.51 10.63
N LYS A 483 -9.98 -4.86 9.45
CA LYS A 483 -9.19 -5.35 8.30
C LYS A 483 -7.72 -5.59 8.69
N TRP A 484 -7.12 -4.73 9.51
CA TRP A 484 -5.74 -4.89 9.93
C TRP A 484 -5.50 -6.11 10.82
N ASN A 485 -6.46 -6.44 11.69
CA ASN A 485 -6.41 -7.66 12.49
C ASN A 485 -6.43 -8.92 11.59
N TRP A 486 -7.29 -8.93 10.57
CA TRP A 486 -7.28 -9.99 9.56
C TRP A 486 -5.95 -10.03 8.80
N ARG A 487 -5.41 -8.88 8.39
CA ARG A 487 -4.11 -8.81 7.71
C ARG A 487 -2.97 -9.29 8.61
N PHE A 488 -3.00 -9.01 9.91
CA PHE A 488 -1.96 -9.43 10.85
C PHE A 488 -1.82 -10.95 10.91
N ALA A 489 -2.97 -11.64 10.88
CA ALA A 489 -3.04 -13.10 10.85
C ALA A 489 -2.44 -13.72 9.57
N ASN A 490 -2.52 -13.01 8.43
CA ASN A 490 -2.23 -13.56 7.10
C ASN A 490 -0.97 -13.01 6.41
N GLU A 491 -0.55 -11.77 6.71
CA GLU A 491 0.54 -11.06 6.02
C GLU A 491 1.80 -11.02 6.90
N ARG A 492 2.26 -12.18 7.39
CA ARG A 492 3.37 -12.27 8.38
C ARG A 492 4.69 -11.69 7.86
N GLU A 493 4.96 -11.84 6.57
CA GLU A 493 6.18 -11.37 5.91
C GLU A 493 6.24 -9.87 5.62
N ALA A 494 5.11 -9.17 5.78
CA ALA A 494 5.05 -7.74 5.53
C ALA A 494 5.81 -6.96 6.62
N LEU A 495 6.58 -5.94 6.21
CA LEU A 495 7.39 -5.12 7.14
C LEU A 495 6.56 -4.53 8.27
N TRP A 496 5.35 -4.02 7.97
CA TRP A 496 4.46 -3.47 8.99
C TRP A 496 4.08 -4.53 10.04
N ASN A 497 3.87 -5.78 9.62
CA ASN A 497 3.51 -6.87 10.52
C ASN A 497 4.69 -7.25 11.41
N GLN A 498 5.89 -7.35 10.83
CA GLN A 498 7.13 -7.57 11.59
C GLN A 498 7.38 -6.46 12.63
N VAL A 499 7.11 -5.20 12.29
CA VAL A 499 7.19 -4.07 13.23
C VAL A 499 6.20 -4.22 14.38
N ILE A 500 4.93 -4.53 14.08
CA ILE A 500 3.91 -4.77 15.12
C ILE A 500 4.29 -5.95 16.00
N ARG A 501 4.79 -7.05 15.42
CA ARG A 501 5.26 -8.23 16.17
C ARG A 501 6.45 -7.89 17.07
N GLY A 502 7.45 -7.18 16.55
CA GLY A 502 8.61 -6.75 17.32
C GLY A 502 8.24 -5.79 18.47
N LYS A 503 7.21 -4.97 18.28
CA LYS A 503 6.75 -4.01 19.29
C LYS A 503 5.81 -4.60 20.34
N TYR A 504 4.86 -5.43 19.93
CA TYR A 504 3.78 -5.89 20.81
C TYR A 504 3.85 -7.38 21.14
N GLY A 505 4.69 -8.15 20.44
CA GLY A 505 4.72 -9.60 20.52
C GLY A 505 3.49 -10.26 19.90
N GLU A 506 3.51 -11.59 19.88
CA GLU A 506 2.42 -12.42 19.37
C GLU A 506 1.78 -13.28 20.47
N GLU A 507 0.54 -13.70 20.22
CA GLU A 507 -0.23 -14.65 21.03
C GLU A 507 -1.11 -15.53 20.12
N ARG A 508 -1.72 -16.58 20.69
CA ARG A 508 -2.66 -17.50 19.99
C ARG A 508 -2.05 -18.05 18.70
N GLY A 509 -0.93 -18.80 18.78
CA GLY A 509 -0.28 -19.38 17.60
C GLY A 509 0.20 -18.34 16.55
N GLY A 510 0.37 -17.08 16.98
CA GLY A 510 0.77 -16.00 16.09
C GLY A 510 -0.34 -15.41 15.23
N TRP A 511 -1.62 -15.71 15.51
CA TRP A 511 -2.77 -15.16 14.79
C TRP A 511 -3.11 -13.73 15.20
N SER A 512 -2.71 -13.31 16.40
CA SER A 512 -2.95 -11.96 16.92
C SER A 512 -1.74 -11.41 17.65
N SER A 513 -1.61 -10.08 17.69
CA SER A 513 -0.66 -9.44 18.60
C SER A 513 -1.18 -9.56 20.03
N ARG A 514 -0.29 -9.45 21.02
CA ARG A 514 -0.70 -9.35 22.42
C ARG A 514 -1.56 -8.11 22.68
N GLU A 515 -2.36 -8.16 23.74
CA GLU A 515 -3.13 -7.00 24.19
C GLU A 515 -2.24 -5.87 24.69
N VAL A 516 -2.54 -4.64 24.22
CA VAL A 516 -1.78 -3.44 24.58
C VAL A 516 -2.37 -2.80 25.84
N ARG A 517 -1.77 -3.07 27.00
CA ARG A 517 -2.25 -2.57 28.30
C ARG A 517 -1.76 -1.16 28.66
N GLU A 518 -0.73 -0.65 27.98
CA GLU A 518 -0.14 0.67 28.22
C GLU A 518 -1.09 1.83 27.88
N ALA A 519 -0.81 3.04 28.37
CA ALA A 519 -1.57 4.23 28.00
C ALA A 519 -1.54 4.47 26.47
N HIS A 520 -2.58 5.12 25.94
CA HIS A 520 -2.59 5.51 24.52
C HIS A 520 -1.54 6.60 24.30
N GLY A 521 -0.59 6.34 23.40
CA GLY A 521 0.39 7.31 22.93
C GLY A 521 0.05 7.81 21.52
N LEU A 522 1.06 7.87 20.67
CA LEU A 522 0.95 8.19 19.24
C LEU A 522 0.77 6.93 18.38
N GLY A 523 0.95 5.74 18.97
CA GLY A 523 0.75 4.45 18.32
C GLY A 523 -0.71 4.22 17.91
N LEU A 524 -0.91 3.71 16.70
CA LEU A 524 -2.21 3.49 16.08
C LEU A 524 -2.71 2.05 16.30
N TRP A 525 -1.78 1.11 16.48
CA TRP A 525 -2.07 -0.32 16.59
C TRP A 525 -2.99 -0.65 17.75
N LYS A 526 -2.87 0.05 18.89
CA LYS A 526 -3.74 -0.19 20.05
C LYS A 526 -5.22 -0.03 19.69
N GLY A 527 -5.59 1.04 18.98
CA GLY A 527 -6.97 1.26 18.55
C GLY A 527 -7.46 0.25 17.51
N ILE A 528 -6.56 -0.21 16.65
CA ILE A 528 -6.82 -1.29 15.69
C ILE A 528 -7.10 -2.61 16.44
N ARG A 529 -6.21 -2.99 17.36
CA ARG A 529 -6.24 -4.25 18.12
C ARG A 529 -7.48 -4.40 19.01
N MET A 530 -8.09 -3.30 19.44
CA MET A 530 -9.38 -3.30 20.17
C MET A 530 -10.52 -3.97 19.38
N ASN A 531 -10.42 -4.03 18.05
CA ASN A 531 -11.44 -4.64 17.19
C ASN A 531 -11.18 -6.13 16.89
N TRP A 532 -10.24 -6.78 17.58
CA TRP A 532 -9.90 -8.19 17.36
C TRP A 532 -11.09 -9.12 17.52
N GLU A 533 -11.93 -8.91 18.55
CA GLU A 533 -13.08 -9.79 18.82
C GLU A 533 -14.15 -9.76 17.70
N LEU A 534 -14.18 -8.70 16.88
CA LEU A 534 -15.04 -8.67 15.69
C LEU A 534 -14.55 -9.64 14.61
N VAL A 535 -13.25 -9.93 14.59
CA VAL A 535 -12.59 -10.81 13.63
C VAL A 535 -12.54 -12.23 14.18
N SER A 536 -12.01 -12.45 15.39
CA SER A 536 -11.79 -13.77 16.00
C SER A 536 -13.02 -14.66 15.97
N ASN A 537 -14.19 -14.12 16.32
CA ASN A 537 -15.47 -14.83 16.37
C ASN A 537 -15.97 -15.31 15.00
N ARG A 538 -15.32 -14.87 13.92
CA ARG A 538 -15.68 -15.18 12.53
C ARG A 538 -14.56 -15.89 11.78
N LEU A 539 -13.52 -16.34 12.49
CA LEU A 539 -12.44 -17.14 11.94
C LEU A 539 -12.74 -18.63 12.08
N VAL A 540 -12.41 -19.36 11.04
CA VAL A 540 -12.22 -20.81 11.05
C VAL A 540 -10.78 -21.08 10.65
N PHE A 541 -10.14 -22.01 11.33
CA PHE A 541 -8.75 -22.38 11.08
C PHE A 541 -8.72 -23.60 10.17
N ILE A 542 -7.91 -23.52 9.12
CA ILE A 542 -7.64 -24.62 8.19
C ILE A 542 -6.26 -25.13 8.57
N VAL A 543 -6.23 -26.36 9.08
CA VAL A 543 -5.00 -27.03 9.51
C VAL A 543 -4.17 -27.39 8.28
N GLY A 544 -2.92 -26.92 8.27
CA GLY A 544 -1.84 -27.43 7.45
C GLY A 544 -0.93 -28.24 8.35
N ASN A 545 0.18 -27.65 8.79
CA ASN A 545 1.18 -28.27 9.67
C ASN A 545 0.75 -28.31 11.14
N GLY A 546 -0.33 -27.62 11.52
CA GLY A 546 -0.93 -27.68 12.84
C GLY A 546 -0.18 -26.91 13.93
N ARG A 547 0.96 -26.29 13.64
CA ARG A 547 1.84 -25.65 14.64
C ARG A 547 1.23 -24.40 15.26
N ARG A 548 0.29 -23.76 14.57
CA ARG A 548 -0.31 -22.48 14.97
C ARG A 548 -1.75 -22.62 15.43
N VAL A 549 -2.37 -23.76 15.18
CA VAL A 549 -3.77 -24.02 15.56
C VAL A 549 -3.77 -24.71 16.91
N ARG A 550 -4.45 -24.13 17.90
CA ARG A 550 -4.62 -24.78 19.21
C ARG A 550 -5.67 -25.85 19.10
N PHE A 551 -5.30 -27.07 19.47
CA PHE A 551 -6.10 -28.27 19.26
C PHE A 551 -7.48 -28.14 19.91
N TRP A 552 -7.55 -27.71 21.17
CA TRP A 552 -8.82 -27.64 21.90
C TRP A 552 -9.65 -26.38 21.66
N ARG A 553 -8.99 -25.23 21.52
CA ARG A 553 -9.64 -23.90 21.62
C ARG A 553 -9.99 -23.25 20.30
N ASP A 554 -9.30 -23.61 19.23
CA ASP A 554 -9.52 -22.97 17.94
C ASP A 554 -10.60 -23.73 17.15
N LYS A 555 -11.39 -23.01 16.34
CA LYS A 555 -12.43 -23.61 15.50
C LYS A 555 -11.79 -24.14 14.21
N TRP A 556 -11.28 -25.37 14.26
CA TRP A 556 -10.65 -26.03 13.11
C TRP A 556 -11.31 -27.36 12.73
N CYS A 557 -11.79 -28.11 13.72
CA CYS A 557 -12.43 -29.41 13.52
C CYS A 557 -13.95 -29.30 13.72
N GLY A 558 -14.70 -28.75 12.75
CA GLY A 558 -16.16 -28.59 12.76
C GLY A 558 -16.68 -27.20 13.15
N ASP A 559 -17.94 -27.11 13.60
CA ASP A 559 -18.64 -25.82 13.77
C ASP A 559 -18.35 -25.06 15.08
N SER A 560 -17.70 -25.71 16.02
CA SER A 560 -17.34 -25.15 17.33
C SER A 560 -15.98 -25.70 17.77
N PRO A 561 -15.25 -24.99 18.65
CA PRO A 561 -14.04 -25.51 19.28
C PRO A 561 -14.28 -26.89 19.93
N LEU A 562 -13.25 -27.74 19.96
CA LEU A 562 -13.34 -29.07 20.55
C LEU A 562 -13.64 -28.99 22.05
N CYS A 563 -13.10 -28.00 22.76
CA CYS A 563 -13.39 -27.79 24.19
C CYS A 563 -14.85 -27.46 24.49
N SER A 564 -15.56 -26.82 23.55
CA SER A 564 -16.99 -26.53 23.69
C SER A 564 -17.86 -27.73 23.30
N SER A 565 -17.39 -28.54 22.35
CA SER A 565 -18.10 -29.71 21.85
C SER A 565 -17.95 -30.92 22.78
N PHE A 566 -16.79 -31.04 23.44
CA PHE A 566 -16.42 -32.16 24.33
C PHE A 566 -15.84 -31.65 25.66
N PRO A 567 -16.64 -30.93 26.49
CA PRO A 567 -16.14 -30.30 27.70
C PRO A 567 -15.64 -31.31 28.75
N SER A 568 -16.21 -32.51 28.79
CA SER A 568 -15.75 -33.58 29.70
C SER A 568 -14.38 -34.13 29.30
N LEU A 569 -14.09 -34.26 28.00
CA LEU A 569 -12.78 -34.71 27.53
C LEU A 569 -11.74 -33.61 27.72
N PHE A 570 -12.09 -32.35 27.44
CA PHE A 570 -11.23 -31.19 27.70
C PHE A 570 -10.90 -30.98 29.19
N ALA A 571 -11.76 -31.44 30.10
CA ALA A 571 -11.46 -31.42 31.53
C ALA A 571 -10.38 -32.44 31.92
N LEU A 572 -10.21 -33.50 31.12
CA LEU A 572 -9.30 -34.62 31.35
C LEU A 572 -7.97 -34.50 30.60
N THR A 573 -7.76 -33.43 29.84
CA THR A 573 -6.52 -33.20 29.08
C THR A 573 -5.42 -32.65 29.96
N ASP A 574 -4.18 -33.11 29.73
CA ASP A 574 -3.02 -32.65 30.47
C ASP A 574 -2.62 -31.21 30.06
N ASP A 575 -2.48 -30.97 28.75
CA ASP A 575 -2.25 -29.63 28.19
C ASP A 575 -3.50 -29.10 27.47
N LYS A 576 -3.95 -27.92 27.88
CA LYS A 576 -5.14 -27.24 27.32
C LYS A 576 -4.80 -26.25 26.20
N GLU A 577 -3.51 -25.96 26.00
CA GLU A 577 -3.01 -25.05 24.98
C GLU A 577 -2.16 -25.76 23.91
N GLU A 578 -2.09 -27.10 23.94
CA GLU A 578 -1.40 -27.91 22.92
C GLU A 578 -1.85 -27.56 21.49
N SER A 579 -0.90 -27.60 20.56
CA SER A 579 -1.16 -27.35 19.15
C SER A 579 -1.66 -28.61 18.46
N VAL A 580 -2.27 -28.46 17.27
CA VAL A 580 -2.68 -29.62 16.46
C VAL A 580 -1.47 -30.47 16.05
N ALA A 581 -0.30 -29.85 15.87
CA ALA A 581 0.94 -30.56 15.58
C ALA A 581 1.40 -31.44 16.74
N ASP A 582 1.22 -30.99 17.99
CA ASP A 582 1.66 -31.74 19.17
C ASP A 582 0.83 -33.02 19.39
N VAL A 583 -0.43 -33.01 18.92
CA VAL A 583 -1.39 -34.12 19.05
C VAL A 583 -1.35 -35.07 17.84
N TRP A 584 -0.66 -34.68 16.76
CA TRP A 584 -0.56 -35.47 15.54
C TRP A 584 0.76 -36.24 15.49
N ASP A 585 0.67 -37.56 15.35
CA ASP A 585 1.83 -38.43 15.15
C ASP A 585 1.91 -38.85 13.67
N SER A 586 2.90 -38.32 12.93
CA SER A 586 3.09 -38.64 11.51
C SER A 586 3.64 -40.04 11.26
N LEU A 587 4.19 -40.72 12.28
CA LEU A 587 4.76 -42.06 12.18
C LEU A 587 3.74 -43.15 12.53
N ALA A 588 2.60 -42.78 13.14
CA ALA A 588 1.52 -43.70 13.44
C ALA A 588 0.89 -44.29 12.15
N GLU A 589 0.29 -45.48 12.30
CA GLU A 589 -0.42 -46.23 11.25
C GLU A 589 0.41 -46.45 9.96
N GLY A 590 1.71 -46.73 10.08
CA GLY A 590 2.56 -47.04 8.93
C GLY A 590 2.81 -45.84 8.02
N GLY A 591 2.86 -44.63 8.58
CA GLY A 591 3.09 -43.38 7.84
C GLY A 591 1.82 -42.72 7.29
N TRP A 592 0.64 -43.24 7.64
CA TRP A 592 -0.65 -42.61 7.31
C TRP A 592 -1.05 -41.50 8.30
N GLY A 593 -0.34 -41.42 9.43
CA GLY A 593 -0.52 -40.43 10.48
C GLY A 593 -1.72 -40.71 11.37
N GLY A 594 -1.57 -40.45 12.67
CA GLY A 594 -2.56 -40.78 13.70
C GLY A 594 -2.73 -39.68 14.74
N TRP A 595 -3.90 -39.66 15.38
CA TRP A 595 -4.21 -38.73 16.47
C TRP A 595 -3.89 -39.35 17.83
N ASN A 596 -3.06 -38.69 18.64
CA ASN A 596 -2.67 -39.17 19.97
C ASN A 596 -2.90 -38.12 21.07
N PRO A 597 -4.17 -37.76 21.38
CA PRO A 597 -4.48 -36.82 22.46
C PRO A 597 -4.19 -37.42 23.84
N CYS A 598 -3.43 -36.68 24.66
CA CYS A 598 -3.02 -37.10 26.00
C CYS A 598 -4.07 -36.75 27.06
N PHE A 599 -4.50 -37.75 27.83
CA PHE A 599 -5.45 -37.59 28.95
C PHE A 599 -4.82 -38.01 30.28
N VAL A 600 -5.19 -37.30 31.36
CA VAL A 600 -4.65 -37.50 32.72
C VAL A 600 -5.04 -38.86 33.32
N ARG A 601 -6.08 -39.52 32.79
CA ARG A 601 -6.51 -40.88 33.17
C ARG A 601 -7.21 -41.60 32.02
N ALA A 602 -7.36 -42.92 32.17
CA ALA A 602 -8.26 -43.71 31.34
C ALA A 602 -9.73 -43.25 31.45
N PHE A 603 -10.50 -43.44 30.38
CA PHE A 603 -11.91 -43.10 30.33
C PHE A 603 -12.75 -44.07 31.17
N ASN A 604 -13.77 -43.53 31.84
CA ASN A 604 -14.79 -44.37 32.47
C ASN A 604 -15.80 -44.84 31.42
N ASP A 605 -16.57 -45.89 31.72
CA ASP A 605 -17.55 -46.49 30.79
C ASP A 605 -18.53 -45.46 30.19
N TRP A 606 -18.99 -44.49 30.99
CA TRP A 606 -19.91 -43.43 30.53
C TRP A 606 -19.25 -42.32 29.67
N GLU A 607 -17.92 -42.32 29.55
CA GLU A 607 -17.14 -41.39 28.71
C GLU A 607 -16.74 -42.01 27.36
N VAL A 608 -16.79 -43.35 27.24
CA VAL A 608 -16.33 -44.09 26.05
C VAL A 608 -17.08 -43.67 24.79
N GLU A 609 -18.41 -43.57 24.85
CA GLU A 609 -19.21 -43.19 23.68
C GLU A 609 -18.85 -41.77 23.17
N LYS A 610 -18.60 -40.84 24.10
CA LYS A 610 -18.14 -39.49 23.76
C LYS A 610 -16.73 -39.49 23.18
N ALA A 611 -15.84 -40.31 23.72
CA ALA A 611 -14.49 -40.49 23.19
C ALA A 611 -14.50 -41.09 21.77
N SER A 612 -15.38 -42.05 21.49
CA SER A 612 -15.56 -42.61 20.15
C SER A 612 -16.04 -41.57 19.14
N SER A 613 -17.06 -40.78 19.48
CA SER A 613 -17.55 -39.68 18.63
C SER A 613 -16.48 -38.61 18.41
N PHE A 614 -15.68 -38.31 19.44
CA PHE A 614 -14.55 -37.40 19.36
C PHE A 614 -13.48 -37.89 18.38
N MET A 615 -13.05 -39.15 18.50
CA MET A 615 -12.06 -39.73 17.59
C MET A 615 -12.59 -39.79 16.16
N GLU A 616 -13.85 -40.17 15.93
CA GLU A 616 -14.44 -40.17 14.58
C GLU A 616 -14.39 -38.78 13.93
N ARG A 617 -14.63 -37.73 14.72
CA ARG A 617 -14.53 -36.34 14.25
C ARG A 617 -13.10 -35.95 13.89
N LEU A 618 -12.11 -36.36 14.68
CA LEU A 618 -10.69 -36.12 14.39
C LEU A 618 -10.23 -36.83 13.12
N HIS A 619 -10.58 -38.10 12.93
CA HIS A 619 -10.17 -38.89 11.75
C HIS A 619 -10.68 -38.32 10.41
N ARG A 620 -11.68 -37.44 10.42
CA ARG A 620 -12.11 -36.68 9.23
C ARG A 620 -11.13 -35.58 8.83
N SER A 621 -10.16 -35.27 9.68
CA SER A 621 -9.16 -34.22 9.51
C SER A 621 -7.76 -34.84 9.42
N ARG A 622 -6.87 -34.20 8.65
CA ARG A 622 -5.46 -34.60 8.51
C ARG A 622 -4.55 -33.39 8.59
N VAL A 623 -3.34 -33.61 9.11
CA VAL A 623 -2.25 -32.63 9.13
C VAL A 623 -1.36 -32.85 7.91
N ILE A 624 -0.93 -31.76 7.27
CA ILE A 624 -0.01 -31.77 6.12
C ILE A 624 1.21 -30.93 6.52
N GLU A 625 2.32 -31.57 6.85
CA GLU A 625 3.50 -30.93 7.44
C GLU A 625 4.10 -29.80 6.56
N ASP A 626 4.06 -29.95 5.24
CA ASP A 626 4.61 -28.97 4.28
C ASP A 626 3.69 -27.77 4.00
N VAL A 627 2.48 -27.75 4.57
CA VAL A 627 1.49 -26.69 4.32
C VAL A 627 1.36 -25.82 5.56
N GLU A 628 1.57 -24.51 5.42
CA GLU A 628 1.31 -23.58 6.51
C GLU A 628 -0.19 -23.52 6.88
N ASP A 629 -0.48 -23.43 8.18
CA ASP A 629 -1.82 -23.21 8.69
C ASP A 629 -2.43 -21.91 8.11
N ARG A 630 -3.76 -21.92 7.91
CA ARG A 630 -4.49 -20.78 7.33
C ARG A 630 -5.74 -20.45 8.12
N VAL A 631 -6.25 -19.23 7.92
CA VAL A 631 -7.56 -18.83 8.41
C VAL A 631 -8.52 -18.58 7.25
N SER A 632 -9.79 -18.91 7.48
CA SER A 632 -10.91 -18.69 6.57
C SER A 632 -11.94 -17.79 7.21
N TRP A 633 -12.47 -16.86 6.42
CA TRP A 633 -13.49 -15.90 6.83
C TRP A 633 -14.90 -16.47 6.65
N THR A 634 -15.66 -16.59 7.73
CA THR A 634 -16.98 -17.25 7.71
C THR A 634 -18.10 -16.46 7.03
N GLU A 635 -17.99 -15.13 6.91
CA GLU A 635 -19.07 -14.31 6.32
C GLU A 635 -19.05 -14.26 4.78
N THR A 636 -18.13 -14.98 4.13
CA THR A 636 -18.06 -15.06 2.66
C THR A 636 -17.84 -16.50 2.20
N LYS A 637 -18.50 -16.88 1.10
CA LYS A 637 -18.32 -18.20 0.49
C LYS A 637 -16.89 -18.47 0.01
N SER A 638 -16.16 -17.40 -0.32
CA SER A 638 -14.76 -17.50 -0.77
C SER A 638 -13.76 -17.69 0.38
N GLY A 639 -14.19 -17.59 1.64
CA GLY A 639 -13.30 -17.58 2.80
C GLY A 639 -12.42 -16.31 2.89
N LYS A 640 -12.63 -15.32 2.01
CA LYS A 640 -11.83 -14.09 1.98
C LYS A 640 -12.53 -12.96 2.73
N PHE A 641 -11.79 -12.32 3.64
CA PHE A 641 -12.27 -11.15 4.35
C PHE A 641 -12.57 -9.99 3.40
N SER A 642 -13.66 -9.27 3.67
CA SER A 642 -13.90 -7.95 3.11
C SER A 642 -14.49 -7.00 4.15
N VAL A 643 -14.15 -5.71 4.06
CA VAL A 643 -14.76 -4.68 4.92
C VAL A 643 -16.29 -4.66 4.76
N LYS A 644 -16.77 -4.93 3.54
CA LYS A 644 -18.21 -5.01 3.24
C LYS A 644 -18.88 -6.16 3.98
N SER A 645 -18.31 -7.36 3.97
CA SER A 645 -18.89 -8.52 4.66
C SER A 645 -18.92 -8.30 6.16
N LEU A 646 -17.85 -7.79 6.76
CA LEU A 646 -17.84 -7.48 8.20
C LEU A 646 -18.83 -6.36 8.56
N TYR A 647 -18.92 -5.31 7.74
CA TYR A 647 -19.91 -4.24 7.93
C TYR A 647 -21.34 -4.80 7.99
N LEU A 648 -21.69 -5.68 7.06
CA LEU A 648 -23.03 -6.29 7.01
C LEU A 648 -23.27 -7.23 8.19
N ALA A 649 -22.26 -7.98 8.63
CA ALA A 649 -22.36 -8.86 9.79
C ALA A 649 -22.59 -8.06 11.09
N ILE A 650 -21.89 -6.94 11.29
CA ILE A 650 -22.11 -6.06 12.46
C ILE A 650 -23.49 -5.39 12.39
N GLU A 651 -23.95 -4.99 11.20
CA GLU A 651 -25.30 -4.45 10.99
C GLU A 651 -26.41 -5.51 11.21
N ALA A 652 -26.08 -6.80 11.10
CA ALA A 652 -27.03 -7.89 11.29
C ALA A 652 -27.18 -8.33 12.75
N GLY A 653 -26.09 -8.30 13.53
CA GLY A 653 -26.08 -8.74 14.93
C GLY A 653 -26.26 -7.63 15.97
N GLY A 654 -26.73 -6.44 15.58
CA GLY A 654 -26.94 -5.29 16.44
C GLY A 654 -28.39 -4.84 16.55
#